data_AF-A0A544Y8N7-F1
#
_entry.id   AF-A0A544Y8N7-F1
#
_cell.length_a   1.000
_cell.length_b   1.000
_cell.length_c   1.000
_cell.angle_alpha   90.00
_cell.angle_beta   90.00
_cell.angle_gamma   90.00
#
_symmetry.space_group_name_H-M   'P 1'
#
loop_
_entity.id
_entity.type
_entity.pdbx_description
1 polymer ?
#
loop_
_entity_poly.entity_id
_entity_poly.type
_entity_poly.pdbx_seq_one_letter_code
_entity_poly.pdbx_strand_id
1 'polypeptide(L)'
;MHSVTAIVVAHDGARWLKETLAAVLRQTRPLDRVVGVDNGSRDGSGKLLTEAFGQGNVLTLPRSTGFGEAVHEVLRRLPPAPAQEWVWLLHDDCAPDPHALQALLWAAEQDPKAAILGPKLRDWLDRRVLLEMGVTVSRSGRRDTGLEPREYDQGQHDDGIADVLSVSTAGMLIRRDVWDELSGLDPELPLFRDDLDLCWRARTAGHRVLNVSDAVAWHAEASARRRRRIATSEQHPRRLDRRNGLFVLMANVPFGALVRALLRNVIGSTLRALLFLLAKQPANALDELAALGSVIGHPWRLRRARKARKKGRKQGWPAIRRKLTPPGAALRRLADMVQGFLAGAGPVDSAGRHHAAADPGQEDDGDELLTDSGGVQRVFSSPGVVLCLILAVITLAAERTLLPALLSSDGHLGGGALVPVTGSASDLWRLYVEDHHAAGLGSQTWAPPYVAVLAGLSAVALGKTWLAVAVVLLGCVPLAGISAYAATKRMISYTPARVWLAATYALLPVTTGVIAGGRLGTAIVIVLLPVYAALATRVIAGSRRAAWGFGLLLAVGTAFVPLVYALVAILGGLAAVSFGGIRRGVRRSLVIGLGTPVVLLFPWLVQIAREPGRILLESGLHDARLIDPRLGADHLLMLSPGGPGVPPVWATAGLIAVALAALLLRRHQMVVAIGWGVMLFGLLVAIVVSRVNIAAWPGVPLAFAATGLLVAAAHQAHRIAEFRAARGWRRLGAMLIVVVAFATPLAAAALWVMRGAQGPLRGDLSDPVPVLAELQSEPGEGTLLLRPRDGRVGYTLMRGRGPLIGESDLESPRDVTDRFTTAVAGLASGRGSTYVETLASSGVRFVTVPGPVDPALQRALDSQPALVRVSLSETGGLWRVAGQVTVPPPPATAGTLHRGWLWAQGGLLVLVLILASPGARTKEPEGDYIDAPPEEAPRNRRRAKEGRAKEDRVPA
;
A
#
# COMPACT_ATOMS: atom_id res chain seq x y z
N MET A 1 5.46 28.34 -55.86
CA MET A 1 6.61 27.84 -55.09
C MET A 1 6.48 28.33 -53.67
N HIS A 2 6.57 27.44 -52.69
CA HIS A 2 6.55 27.79 -51.27
C HIS A 2 7.90 28.39 -50.87
N SER A 3 7.89 29.59 -50.26
CA SER A 3 9.07 30.19 -49.64
C SER A 3 9.15 29.73 -48.18
N VAL A 4 10.32 29.31 -47.70
CA VAL A 4 10.52 28.79 -46.34
C VAL A 4 11.57 29.59 -45.59
N THR A 5 11.17 30.18 -44.47
CA THR A 5 12.06 30.79 -43.48
C THR A 5 12.21 29.87 -42.27
N ALA A 6 13.42 29.31 -42.05
CA ALA A 6 13.73 28.55 -40.84
C ALA A 6 14.19 29.48 -39.70
N ILE A 7 13.66 29.28 -38.50
CA ILE A 7 14.02 30.03 -37.29
C ILE A 7 14.47 29.02 -36.23
N VAL A 8 15.76 29.07 -35.88
CA VAL A 8 16.35 28.23 -34.83
C VAL A 8 16.60 29.09 -33.60
N VAL A 9 15.90 28.80 -32.49
CA VAL A 9 16.07 29.55 -31.23
C VAL A 9 16.90 28.72 -30.25
N ALA A 10 18.00 29.29 -29.76
CA ALA A 10 18.92 28.68 -28.83
C ALA A 10 18.98 29.40 -27.48
N HIS A 11 19.14 28.61 -26.42
CA HIS A 11 19.33 29.10 -25.05
C HIS A 11 20.10 28.07 -24.23
N ASP A 12 21.40 28.25 -24.00
CA ASP A 12 22.26 27.29 -23.28
C ASP A 12 22.11 25.84 -23.83
N GLY A 13 22.28 25.71 -25.16
CA GLY A 13 21.98 24.53 -25.94
C GLY A 13 23.16 23.92 -26.70
N ALA A 14 24.38 24.40 -26.48
CA ALA A 14 25.56 24.09 -27.31
C ALA A 14 25.81 22.58 -27.47
N ARG A 15 25.43 21.78 -26.47
CA ARG A 15 25.52 20.31 -26.49
C ARG A 15 24.75 19.66 -27.64
N TRP A 16 23.57 20.17 -27.98
CA TRP A 16 22.69 19.60 -29.02
C TRP A 16 22.74 20.40 -30.30
N LEU A 17 22.95 21.71 -30.17
CA LEU A 17 22.82 22.69 -31.24
C LEU A 17 23.70 22.37 -32.45
N LYS A 18 24.93 21.87 -32.26
CA LYS A 18 25.82 21.51 -33.38
C LYS A 18 25.18 20.47 -34.33
N GLU A 19 24.53 19.46 -33.77
CA GLU A 19 23.84 18.43 -34.55
C GLU A 19 22.56 18.99 -35.20
N THR A 20 21.79 19.79 -34.46
CA THR A 20 20.63 20.52 -34.99
C THR A 20 20.99 21.39 -36.18
N LEU A 21 22.02 22.22 -36.09
CA LEU A 21 22.44 23.11 -37.17
C LEU A 21 22.89 22.32 -38.40
N ALA A 22 23.67 21.25 -38.21
CA ALA A 22 24.07 20.37 -39.30
C ALA A 22 22.88 19.65 -39.95
N ALA A 23 21.84 19.31 -39.19
CA ALA A 23 20.62 18.69 -39.70
C ALA A 23 19.76 19.68 -40.52
N VAL A 24 19.64 20.92 -40.05
CA VAL A 24 18.91 22.00 -40.73
C VAL A 24 19.58 22.39 -42.06
N LEU A 25 20.91 22.45 -42.10
CA LEU A 25 21.65 22.80 -43.32
C LEU A 25 21.70 21.66 -44.36
N ARG A 26 21.44 20.41 -43.96
CA ARG A 26 21.47 19.22 -44.84
C ARG A 26 20.11 18.85 -45.42
N GLN A 27 19.10 19.71 -45.30
CA GLN A 27 17.78 19.43 -45.88
C GLN A 27 17.87 19.28 -47.40
N THR A 28 17.19 18.27 -47.95
CA THR A 28 17.14 18.02 -49.40
C THR A 28 16.37 19.11 -50.14
N ARG A 29 15.32 19.65 -49.51
CA ARG A 29 14.73 20.93 -49.90
C ARG A 29 15.58 22.05 -49.28
N PRO A 30 16.29 22.87 -50.07
CA PRO A 30 17.05 23.99 -49.52
C PRO A 30 16.14 24.98 -48.81
N LEU A 31 16.68 25.71 -47.84
CA LEU A 31 15.97 26.81 -47.16
C LEU A 31 16.07 28.09 -47.99
N ASP A 32 15.00 28.87 -48.06
CA ASP A 32 15.02 30.17 -48.75
C ASP A 32 15.57 31.26 -47.82
N ARG A 33 15.35 31.11 -46.51
CA ARG A 33 15.96 31.96 -45.46
C ARG A 33 16.20 31.14 -44.19
N VAL A 34 17.26 31.47 -43.47
CA VAL A 34 17.55 30.92 -42.14
C VAL A 34 17.90 32.04 -41.17
N VAL A 35 17.36 31.97 -39.96
CA VAL A 35 17.62 32.92 -38.88
C VAL A 35 17.90 32.16 -37.60
N GLY A 36 19.06 32.44 -36.98
CA GLY A 36 19.39 31.98 -35.65
C GLY A 36 18.98 33.01 -34.61
N VAL A 37 18.49 32.58 -33.45
CA VAL A 37 18.25 33.47 -32.30
C VAL A 37 18.96 32.94 -31.08
N ASP A 38 19.83 33.73 -30.49
CA ASP A 38 20.47 33.44 -29.21
C ASP A 38 19.76 34.22 -28.08
N ASN A 39 18.99 33.53 -27.25
CA ASN A 39 18.31 34.12 -26.09
C ASN A 39 19.27 34.25 -24.90
N GLY A 40 20.35 35.02 -25.07
CA GLY A 40 21.30 35.33 -24.00
C GLY A 40 21.98 34.09 -23.41
N SER A 41 22.42 33.17 -24.28
CA SER A 41 23.15 31.97 -23.86
C SER A 41 24.47 32.35 -23.19
N ARG A 42 24.86 31.55 -22.19
CA ARG A 42 26.14 31.66 -21.48
C ARG A 42 27.14 30.59 -21.89
N ASP A 43 26.71 29.66 -22.74
CA ASP A 43 27.56 28.64 -23.34
C ASP A 43 28.02 29.07 -24.75
N GLY A 44 28.55 28.11 -25.52
CA GLY A 44 28.98 28.34 -26.89
C GLY A 44 27.86 28.53 -27.92
N SER A 45 26.57 28.54 -27.55
CA SER A 45 25.46 28.53 -28.52
C SER A 45 25.49 29.70 -29.50
N GLY A 46 25.72 30.93 -29.01
CA GLY A 46 25.76 32.12 -29.87
C GLY A 46 26.88 32.06 -30.93
N LYS A 47 28.03 31.49 -30.56
CA LYS A 47 29.15 31.25 -31.50
C LYS A 47 28.77 30.21 -32.54
N LEU A 48 28.21 29.08 -32.13
CA LEU A 48 27.77 28.01 -33.03
C LEU A 48 26.72 28.50 -34.04
N LEU A 49 25.76 29.32 -33.62
CA LEU A 49 24.78 29.94 -34.52
C LEU A 49 25.47 30.84 -35.56
N THR A 50 26.40 31.67 -35.10
CA THR A 50 27.12 32.62 -35.97
C THR A 50 28.01 31.91 -36.97
N GLU A 51 28.68 30.83 -36.56
CA GLU A 51 29.49 29.98 -37.45
C GLU A 51 28.66 29.26 -38.51
N ALA A 52 27.45 28.80 -38.15
CA ALA A 52 26.60 28.05 -39.07
C ALA A 52 25.78 28.92 -40.03
N PHE A 53 25.21 30.03 -39.56
CA PHE A 53 24.30 30.87 -40.34
C PHE A 53 24.91 32.21 -40.79
N GLY A 54 26.07 32.58 -40.27
CA GLY A 54 26.69 33.88 -40.50
C GLY A 54 26.13 34.98 -39.60
N GLN A 55 26.98 35.96 -39.25
CA GLN A 55 26.65 37.01 -38.28
C GLN A 55 25.43 37.86 -38.66
N GLY A 56 25.16 38.05 -39.95
CA GLY A 56 24.00 38.82 -40.44
C GLY A 56 22.65 38.11 -40.26
N ASN A 57 22.65 36.80 -40.01
CA ASN A 57 21.44 35.97 -39.86
C ASN A 57 21.20 35.54 -38.41
N VAL A 58 21.97 36.06 -37.44
CA VAL A 58 21.84 35.70 -36.02
C VAL A 58 21.41 36.91 -35.20
N LEU A 59 20.36 36.74 -34.41
CA LEU A 59 19.84 37.74 -33.49
C LEU A 59 20.13 37.35 -32.06
N THR A 60 20.78 38.22 -31.28
CA THR A 60 20.93 38.02 -29.84
C THR A 60 19.86 38.81 -29.09
N LEU A 61 19.15 38.13 -28.19
CA LEU A 61 18.07 38.68 -27.36
C LEU A 61 18.38 38.55 -25.87
N PRO A 62 17.67 39.30 -25.01
CA PRO A 62 17.79 39.13 -23.56
C PRO A 62 17.49 37.70 -23.12
N ARG A 63 18.17 37.27 -22.05
CA ARG A 63 18.05 35.92 -21.49
C ARG A 63 16.64 35.55 -21.00
N SER A 64 15.84 36.56 -20.65
CA SER A 64 14.46 36.41 -20.18
C SER A 64 13.44 36.20 -21.30
N THR A 65 13.85 36.36 -22.56
CA THR A 65 12.97 36.25 -23.72
C THR A 65 12.49 34.82 -23.90
N GLY A 66 11.17 34.64 -23.99
CA GLY A 66 10.56 33.33 -24.25
C GLY A 66 10.73 32.89 -25.71
N PHE A 67 10.48 31.61 -26.01
CA PHE A 67 10.60 31.07 -27.37
C PHE A 67 9.71 31.84 -28.36
N GLY A 68 8.44 32.03 -28.02
CA GLY A 68 7.50 32.73 -28.91
C GLY A 68 7.80 34.21 -29.14
N GLU A 69 8.35 34.89 -28.13
CA GLU A 69 8.78 36.28 -28.25
C GLU A 69 10.00 36.41 -29.16
N ALA A 70 10.95 35.47 -29.06
CA ALA A 70 12.10 35.39 -29.96
C ALA A 70 11.69 35.21 -31.43
N VAL A 71 10.75 34.29 -31.68
CA VAL A 71 10.18 34.08 -33.03
C VAL A 71 9.46 35.34 -33.51
N HIS A 72 8.66 35.98 -32.65
CA HIS A 72 7.95 37.22 -33.01
C HIS A 72 8.90 38.34 -33.40
N GLU A 73 10.01 38.49 -32.67
CA GLU A 73 11.01 39.53 -32.94
C GLU A 73 11.77 39.30 -34.25
N VAL A 74 12.07 38.04 -34.59
CA VAL A 74 12.62 37.70 -35.92
C VAL A 74 11.63 38.10 -37.01
N LEU A 75 10.39 37.63 -36.90
CA LEU A 75 9.36 37.84 -37.90
C LEU A 75 9.00 39.32 -38.08
N ARG A 76 9.15 40.15 -37.04
CA ARG A 76 8.97 41.61 -37.11
C ARG A 76 10.07 42.32 -37.92
N ARG A 77 11.29 41.75 -37.96
CA ARG A 77 12.44 42.32 -38.68
C ARG A 77 12.54 41.83 -40.12
N LEU A 78 11.87 40.74 -40.45
CA LEU A 78 11.83 40.23 -41.81
C LEU A 78 10.98 41.14 -42.72
N PRO A 79 11.32 41.24 -44.02
CA PRO A 79 10.48 41.95 -44.98
C PRO A 79 9.08 41.32 -45.06
N PRO A 80 8.09 42.05 -45.61
CA PRO A 80 6.74 41.56 -45.80
C PRO A 80 6.73 40.18 -46.48
N ALA A 81 5.86 39.30 -45.99
CA ALA A 81 5.78 37.93 -46.43
C ALA A 81 5.43 37.85 -47.93
N PRO A 82 6.20 37.11 -48.75
CA PRO A 82 5.74 36.76 -50.10
C PRO A 82 4.48 35.88 -50.01
N ALA A 83 3.71 35.84 -51.09
CA ALA A 83 2.58 34.92 -51.18
C ALA A 83 3.05 33.47 -50.97
N GLN A 84 2.40 32.75 -50.05
CA GLN A 84 2.72 31.36 -49.68
C GLN A 84 4.08 31.17 -48.97
N GLU A 85 4.44 32.07 -48.05
CA GLU A 85 5.54 31.86 -47.11
C GLU A 85 5.17 30.92 -45.95
N TRP A 86 6.10 30.02 -45.62
CA TRP A 86 6.08 29.14 -44.46
C TRP A 86 7.22 29.46 -43.51
N VAL A 87 6.94 29.42 -42.22
CA VAL A 87 7.91 29.60 -41.14
C VAL A 87 8.16 28.23 -40.50
N TRP A 88 9.41 27.78 -40.49
CA TRP A 88 9.81 26.54 -39.87
C TRP A 88 10.49 26.81 -38.53
N LEU A 89 9.79 26.48 -37.45
CA LEU A 89 10.22 26.71 -36.07
C LEU A 89 11.01 25.49 -35.58
N LEU A 90 12.20 25.76 -35.05
CA LEU A 90 13.13 24.73 -34.58
C LEU A 90 13.71 25.12 -33.22
N HIS A 91 13.71 24.15 -32.30
CA HIS A 91 14.44 24.26 -31.05
C HIS A 91 15.93 23.91 -31.25
N ASP A 92 16.78 24.41 -30.37
CA ASP A 92 18.21 24.08 -30.34
C ASP A 92 18.55 22.62 -30.01
N ASP A 93 17.56 21.85 -29.55
CA ASP A 93 17.68 20.44 -29.19
C ASP A 93 16.79 19.53 -30.05
N CYS A 94 16.44 19.99 -31.26
CA CYS A 94 15.70 19.23 -32.27
C CYS A 94 16.53 19.09 -33.56
N ALA A 95 16.80 17.87 -34.01
CA ALA A 95 17.54 17.60 -35.24
C ALA A 95 16.61 16.94 -36.27
N PRO A 96 16.19 17.64 -37.34
CA PRO A 96 15.34 17.07 -38.38
C PRO A 96 16.08 16.10 -39.30
N ASP A 97 15.39 15.08 -39.79
CA ASP A 97 15.90 14.22 -40.87
C ASP A 97 16.11 15.03 -42.17
N PRO A 98 17.11 14.70 -43.03
CA PRO A 98 17.36 15.43 -44.28
C PRO A 98 16.13 15.59 -45.20
N HIS A 99 15.16 14.67 -45.16
CA HIS A 99 13.95 14.75 -45.98
C HIS A 99 12.75 15.40 -45.27
N ALA A 100 12.89 15.84 -44.02
CA ALA A 100 11.78 16.30 -43.19
C ALA A 100 11.07 17.52 -43.79
N LEU A 101 11.81 18.55 -44.22
CA LEU A 101 11.21 19.75 -44.81
C LEU A 101 10.49 19.43 -46.13
N GLN A 102 11.07 18.54 -46.95
CA GLN A 102 10.46 18.10 -48.19
C GLN A 102 9.12 17.40 -47.93
N ALA A 103 9.07 16.49 -46.96
CA ALA A 103 7.84 15.79 -46.59
C ALA A 103 6.76 16.74 -46.01
N LEU A 104 7.16 17.72 -45.19
CA LEU A 104 6.23 18.72 -44.64
C LEU A 104 5.61 19.59 -45.74
N LEU A 105 6.41 20.08 -46.69
CA LEU A 105 5.90 20.87 -47.81
C LEU A 105 5.03 20.04 -48.75
N TRP A 106 5.41 18.79 -49.02
CA TRP A 106 4.58 17.89 -49.81
C TRP A 106 3.20 17.72 -49.17
N ALA A 107 3.13 17.50 -47.86
CA ALA A 107 1.86 17.43 -47.14
C ALA A 107 1.06 18.75 -47.17
N ALA A 108 1.74 19.89 -47.17
CA ALA A 108 1.10 21.20 -47.29
C ALA A 108 0.46 21.43 -48.68
N GLU A 109 1.08 20.91 -49.74
CA GLU A 109 0.55 20.98 -51.11
C GLU A 109 -0.71 20.11 -51.29
N GLN A 110 -0.81 19.00 -50.57
CA GLN A 110 -1.97 18.09 -50.63
C GLN A 110 -3.24 18.66 -50.00
N ASP A 111 -3.12 19.63 -49.08
CA ASP A 111 -4.27 20.18 -48.35
C ASP A 111 -4.18 21.72 -48.24
N PRO A 112 -4.95 22.48 -49.04
CA PRO A 112 -4.97 23.94 -48.97
C PRO A 112 -5.41 24.51 -47.60
N LYS A 113 -6.09 23.72 -46.76
CA LYS A 113 -6.47 24.11 -45.40
C LYS A 113 -5.40 23.80 -44.37
N ALA A 114 -4.31 23.12 -44.74
CA ALA A 114 -3.16 22.93 -43.88
C ALA A 114 -2.54 24.30 -43.58
N ALA A 115 -2.43 24.59 -42.29
CA ALA A 115 -1.79 25.81 -41.82
C ALA A 115 -0.62 25.54 -40.88
N ILE A 116 -0.68 24.43 -40.14
CA ILE A 116 0.36 24.01 -39.20
C ILE A 116 0.64 22.53 -39.46
N LEU A 117 1.90 22.20 -39.70
CA LEU A 117 2.37 20.84 -39.87
C LEU A 117 3.51 20.56 -38.89
N GLY A 118 3.62 19.33 -38.42
CA GLY A 118 4.70 18.93 -37.54
C GLY A 118 5.21 17.52 -37.85
N PRO A 119 6.50 17.25 -37.57
CA PRO A 119 7.11 15.96 -37.80
C PRO A 119 6.78 14.96 -36.69
N LYS A 120 6.95 13.69 -37.02
CA LYS A 120 7.15 12.59 -36.07
C LYS A 120 8.41 12.85 -35.23
N LEU A 121 8.24 12.98 -33.92
CA LEU A 121 9.35 13.20 -33.00
C LEU A 121 9.81 11.89 -32.35
N ARG A 122 11.11 11.61 -32.44
CA ARG A 122 11.78 10.48 -31.80
C ARG A 122 12.79 10.94 -30.75
N ASP A 123 13.17 10.03 -29.85
CA ASP A 123 14.12 10.34 -28.79
C ASP A 123 15.53 10.62 -29.33
N TRP A 124 16.20 11.60 -28.75
CA TRP A 124 17.56 11.99 -29.13
C TRP A 124 18.60 10.88 -28.90
N LEU A 125 18.51 10.16 -27.79
CA LEU A 125 19.47 9.11 -27.41
C LEU A 125 19.08 7.77 -28.03
N ASP A 126 17.82 7.38 -27.83
CA ASP A 126 17.26 6.14 -28.37
C ASP A 126 16.41 6.46 -29.61
N ARG A 127 17.07 6.61 -30.76
CA ARG A 127 16.44 7.05 -32.02
C ARG A 127 15.30 6.16 -32.53
N ARG A 128 15.07 5.01 -31.91
CA ARG A 128 13.94 4.11 -32.21
C ARG A 128 12.73 4.38 -31.34
N VAL A 129 12.81 5.18 -30.29
CA VAL A 129 11.68 5.45 -29.39
C VAL A 129 10.89 6.65 -29.88
N LEU A 130 9.57 6.50 -29.99
CA LEU A 130 8.64 7.57 -30.30
C LEU A 130 8.47 8.49 -29.09
N LEU A 131 8.58 9.80 -29.32
CA LEU A 131 8.21 10.82 -28.35
C LEU A 131 6.81 11.37 -28.64
N GLU A 132 6.56 11.76 -29.89
CA GLU A 132 5.32 12.46 -30.28
C GLU A 132 4.93 12.16 -31.74
N MET A 133 3.63 11.93 -31.94
CA MET A 133 2.98 11.77 -33.26
C MET A 133 1.78 12.72 -33.38
N GLY A 134 2.01 13.95 -32.92
CA GLY A 134 0.95 14.87 -32.53
C GLY A 134 0.57 14.71 -31.06
N VAL A 135 -0.06 15.77 -30.56
CA VAL A 135 -0.32 15.96 -29.15
C VAL A 135 -1.79 16.29 -28.98
N THR A 136 -2.44 15.61 -28.05
CA THR A 136 -3.72 16.00 -27.50
C THR A 136 -3.60 16.40 -26.04
N VAL A 137 -4.71 16.89 -25.49
CA VAL A 137 -4.83 17.26 -24.09
C VAL A 137 -5.99 16.53 -23.46
N SER A 138 -5.73 16.05 -22.25
CA SER A 138 -6.77 15.48 -21.42
C SER A 138 -7.76 16.55 -21.00
N ARG A 139 -8.91 16.08 -20.55
CA ARG A 139 -9.91 16.89 -19.88
C ARG A 139 -9.40 17.53 -18.58
N SER A 140 -8.33 17.04 -17.98
CA SER A 140 -7.69 17.73 -16.85
C SER A 140 -6.67 18.79 -17.30
N GLY A 141 -6.43 19.00 -18.59
CA GLY A 141 -5.42 19.97 -19.06
C GLY A 141 -4.01 19.39 -19.00
N ARG A 142 -3.86 18.07 -19.22
CA ARG A 142 -2.55 17.38 -19.22
C ARG A 142 -2.22 16.87 -20.60
N ARG A 143 -0.94 16.89 -20.99
CA ARG A 143 -0.48 16.33 -22.28
C ARG A 143 -0.88 14.87 -22.41
N ASP A 144 -1.19 14.52 -23.64
CA ASP A 144 -1.37 13.14 -24.04
C ASP A 144 -0.89 12.98 -25.47
N THR A 145 0.10 12.12 -25.69
CA THR A 145 0.65 11.85 -27.02
C THR A 145 -0.03 10.66 -27.69
N GLY A 146 -0.85 9.91 -26.97
CA GLY A 146 -1.46 8.67 -27.48
C GLY A 146 -0.51 7.47 -27.55
N LEU A 147 0.77 7.65 -27.17
CA LEU A 147 1.82 6.64 -27.26
C LEU A 147 2.03 5.88 -25.94
N GLU A 148 2.50 4.64 -26.06
CA GLU A 148 2.90 3.78 -24.95
C GLU A 148 4.27 4.18 -24.35
N PRO A 149 4.57 3.80 -23.09
CA PRO A 149 5.89 4.09 -22.51
C PRO A 149 7.00 3.43 -23.30
N ARG A 150 7.98 4.23 -23.75
CA ARG A 150 9.12 3.75 -24.55
C ARG A 150 8.66 2.97 -25.78
N GLU A 151 7.56 3.41 -26.38
CA GLU A 151 7.07 2.77 -27.59
C GLU A 151 8.13 2.88 -28.69
N TYR A 152 8.54 1.73 -29.21
CA TYR A 152 9.48 1.65 -30.33
C TYR A 152 8.74 1.95 -31.63
N ASP A 153 9.34 2.77 -32.48
CA ASP A 153 8.91 3.01 -33.84
C ASP A 153 9.30 1.81 -34.72
N GLN A 154 8.31 1.00 -35.04
CA GLN A 154 8.38 -0.14 -35.94
C GLN A 154 7.56 0.13 -37.22
N GLY A 155 7.18 1.38 -37.47
CA GLY A 155 6.27 1.77 -38.56
C GLY A 155 4.79 1.60 -38.25
N GLN A 156 4.42 1.32 -37.00
CA GLN A 156 3.03 1.09 -36.59
C GLN A 156 2.15 2.36 -36.61
N HIS A 157 2.75 3.54 -36.76
CA HIS A 157 2.07 4.83 -36.88
C HIS A 157 2.40 5.56 -38.20
N ASP A 158 2.91 4.83 -39.20
CA ASP A 158 3.28 5.38 -40.51
C ASP A 158 2.07 5.45 -41.47
N ASP A 159 0.97 6.01 -40.98
CA ASP A 159 -0.30 6.18 -41.72
C ASP A 159 -0.31 7.43 -42.64
N GLY A 160 0.86 8.05 -42.88
CA GLY A 160 1.03 9.27 -43.67
C GLY A 160 0.65 10.55 -42.91
N ILE A 161 -0.41 11.23 -43.34
CA ILE A 161 -0.80 12.56 -42.84
C ILE A 161 -1.98 12.44 -41.88
N ALA A 162 -1.76 12.70 -40.59
CA ALA A 162 -2.78 12.62 -39.55
C ALA A 162 -3.30 14.00 -39.09
N ASP A 163 -4.62 14.15 -38.95
CA ASP A 163 -5.24 15.38 -38.44
C ASP A 163 -5.23 15.40 -36.90
N VAL A 164 -4.31 16.15 -36.28
CA VAL A 164 -4.03 16.10 -34.82
C VAL A 164 -4.39 17.39 -34.09
N LEU A 165 -4.65 17.35 -32.78
CA LEU A 165 -5.02 18.57 -32.04
C LEU A 165 -3.89 19.62 -32.06
N SER A 166 -2.65 19.19 -31.83
CA SER A 166 -1.46 20.03 -31.79
C SER A 166 -0.24 19.27 -32.28
N VAL A 167 0.77 20.00 -32.75
CA VAL A 167 2.14 19.52 -33.00
C VAL A 167 3.12 20.37 -32.21
N SER A 168 4.29 19.84 -31.87
CA SER A 168 5.28 20.55 -31.06
C SER A 168 5.99 21.64 -31.85
N THR A 169 6.27 22.77 -31.20
CA THR A 169 7.07 23.89 -31.71
C THR A 169 8.53 23.51 -32.00
N ALA A 170 8.99 22.34 -31.56
CA ALA A 170 10.35 21.86 -31.78
C ALA A 170 10.71 21.62 -33.26
N GLY A 171 9.71 21.43 -34.13
CA GLY A 171 9.91 21.23 -35.58
C GLY A 171 8.71 21.69 -36.41
N MET A 172 7.93 22.65 -35.90
CA MET A 172 6.65 23.07 -36.48
C MET A 172 6.83 23.89 -37.75
N LEU A 173 6.14 23.54 -38.83
CA LEU A 173 6.00 24.35 -40.03
C LEU A 173 4.65 25.06 -40.01
N ILE A 174 4.63 26.39 -40.04
CA ILE A 174 3.40 27.19 -39.99
C ILE A 174 3.34 28.20 -41.13
N ARG A 175 2.16 28.36 -41.73
CA ARG A 175 1.91 29.34 -42.79
C ARG A 175 1.96 30.76 -42.21
N ARG A 176 2.70 31.66 -42.88
CA ARG A 176 3.02 33.00 -42.35
C ARG A 176 1.78 33.88 -42.14
N ASP A 177 0.83 33.83 -43.06
CA ASP A 177 -0.47 34.52 -42.94
C ASP A 177 -1.27 34.05 -41.72
N VAL A 178 -1.24 32.75 -41.41
CA VAL A 178 -1.93 32.18 -40.23
C VAL A 178 -1.21 32.54 -38.93
N TRP A 179 0.13 32.59 -38.94
CA TRP A 179 0.87 33.13 -37.81
C TRP A 179 0.44 34.57 -37.49
N ASP A 180 0.33 35.43 -38.51
CA ASP A 180 -0.04 36.82 -38.36
C ASP A 180 -1.53 36.98 -37.96
N GLU A 181 -2.44 36.21 -38.59
CA GLU A 181 -3.87 36.17 -38.23
C GLU A 181 -4.07 35.85 -36.75
N LEU A 182 -3.31 34.87 -36.24
CA LEU A 182 -3.44 34.39 -34.88
C LEU A 182 -2.61 35.19 -33.87
N SER A 183 -1.81 36.16 -34.32
CA SER A 183 -0.84 36.89 -33.49
C SER A 183 0.22 36.01 -32.84
N GLY A 184 0.63 34.93 -33.50
CA GLY A 184 1.70 34.03 -33.06
C GLY A 184 1.42 33.29 -31.74
N LEU A 185 2.47 32.98 -30.99
CA LEU A 185 2.42 32.30 -29.69
C LEU A 185 1.97 33.26 -28.57
N ASP A 186 1.22 32.77 -27.58
CA ASP A 186 0.71 33.62 -26.48
C ASP A 186 1.85 34.01 -25.53
N PRO A 187 2.12 35.31 -25.27
CA PRO A 187 3.17 35.75 -24.36
C PRO A 187 2.98 35.30 -22.90
N GLU A 188 1.78 34.90 -22.48
CA GLU A 188 1.53 34.30 -21.16
C GLU A 188 2.07 32.86 -21.05
N LEU A 189 2.51 32.26 -22.17
CA LEU A 189 3.07 30.91 -22.28
C LEU A 189 4.53 30.97 -22.78
N PRO A 190 5.47 31.50 -21.99
CA PRO A 190 6.86 31.66 -22.42
C PRO A 190 7.59 30.32 -22.63
N LEU A 191 7.10 29.24 -22.02
CA LEU A 191 7.60 27.88 -22.15
C LEU A 191 6.49 26.88 -21.81
N PHE A 192 6.40 25.78 -22.57
CA PHE A 192 5.40 24.72 -22.49
C PHE A 192 3.97 25.18 -22.82
N ARG A 193 3.28 24.36 -23.63
CA ARG A 193 1.86 24.50 -24.01
C ARG A 193 1.52 25.67 -24.91
N ASP A 194 2.53 26.42 -25.32
CA ASP A 194 2.46 27.43 -26.37
C ASP A 194 2.08 26.80 -27.71
N ASP A 195 2.64 25.62 -28.00
CA ASP A 195 2.28 24.73 -29.10
C ASP A 195 0.77 24.41 -29.11
N LEU A 196 0.26 23.88 -28.00
CA LEU A 196 -1.14 23.48 -27.82
C LEU A 196 -2.09 24.67 -27.98
N ASP A 197 -1.75 25.83 -27.44
CA ASP A 197 -2.60 27.01 -27.55
C ASP A 197 -2.69 27.55 -28.98
N LEU A 198 -1.56 27.65 -29.68
CA LEU A 198 -1.52 28.11 -31.07
C LEU A 198 -2.30 27.17 -31.99
N CYS A 199 -2.06 25.86 -31.91
CA CYS A 199 -2.79 24.88 -32.70
C CYS A 199 -4.29 24.85 -32.37
N TRP A 200 -4.66 25.05 -31.11
CA TRP A 200 -6.08 25.17 -30.72
C TRP A 200 -6.73 26.40 -31.34
N ARG A 201 -6.05 27.56 -31.31
CA ARG A 201 -6.53 28.80 -31.94
C ARG A 201 -6.64 28.65 -33.46
N ALA A 202 -5.66 28.04 -34.11
CA ALA A 202 -5.69 27.75 -35.54
C ALA A 202 -6.90 26.89 -35.94
N ARG A 203 -7.16 25.81 -35.19
CA ARG A 203 -8.35 24.96 -35.42
C ARG A 203 -9.65 25.70 -35.17
N THR A 204 -9.68 26.60 -34.19
CA THR A 204 -10.85 27.42 -33.89
C THR A 204 -11.12 28.45 -34.98
N ALA A 205 -10.07 28.90 -35.69
CA ALA A 205 -10.16 29.78 -36.85
C ALA A 205 -10.54 29.05 -38.16
N GLY A 206 -10.57 27.70 -38.15
CA GLY A 206 -10.97 26.88 -39.30
C GLY A 206 -9.81 26.25 -40.07
N HIS A 207 -8.57 26.45 -39.60
CA HIS A 207 -7.37 25.86 -40.19
C HIS A 207 -7.13 24.42 -39.72
N ARG A 208 -6.36 23.65 -40.49
CA ARG A 208 -5.96 22.27 -40.13
C ARG A 208 -4.55 22.23 -39.57
N VAL A 209 -4.38 21.31 -38.61
CA VAL A 209 -3.12 21.02 -37.94
C VAL A 209 -2.79 19.55 -38.19
N LEU A 210 -1.70 19.29 -38.88
CA LEU A 210 -1.37 17.97 -39.41
C LEU A 210 -0.06 17.45 -38.82
N ASN A 211 -0.04 16.18 -38.45
CA ASN A 211 1.20 15.45 -38.18
C ASN A 211 1.58 14.67 -39.43
N VAL A 212 2.82 14.78 -39.87
CA VAL A 212 3.33 14.12 -41.08
C VAL A 212 4.30 13.03 -40.62
N SER A 213 3.90 11.75 -40.71
CA SER A 213 4.71 10.62 -40.22
C SER A 213 6.05 10.50 -40.95
N ASP A 214 6.07 10.84 -42.23
CA ASP A 214 7.26 10.73 -43.10
C ASP A 214 8.30 11.83 -42.80
N ALA A 215 7.87 12.93 -42.17
CA ALA A 215 8.78 13.94 -41.66
C ALA A 215 9.25 13.52 -40.27
N VAL A 216 10.53 13.16 -40.12
CA VAL A 216 11.09 12.69 -38.83
C VAL A 216 12.02 13.75 -38.23
N ALA A 217 12.00 13.90 -36.91
CA ALA A 217 13.02 14.67 -36.19
C ALA A 217 13.34 14.03 -34.83
N TRP A 218 14.58 14.20 -34.37
CA TRP A 218 15.03 13.75 -33.05
C TRP A 218 15.03 14.91 -32.05
N HIS A 219 14.40 14.75 -30.90
CA HIS A 219 14.24 15.82 -29.91
C HIS A 219 14.74 15.37 -28.53
N ALA A 220 15.56 16.21 -27.88
CA ALA A 220 16.14 15.87 -26.58
C ALA A 220 15.24 16.21 -25.38
N GLU A 221 14.26 17.11 -25.58
CA GLU A 221 13.37 17.66 -24.54
C GLU A 221 14.13 18.22 -23.33
N ALA A 222 15.23 18.95 -23.57
CA ALA A 222 16.22 19.33 -22.56
C ALA A 222 15.60 20.06 -21.36
N SER A 223 14.67 20.99 -21.62
CA SER A 223 13.94 21.76 -20.59
C SER A 223 12.93 20.90 -19.83
N ALA A 224 12.24 19.97 -20.51
CA ALA A 224 11.23 19.12 -19.88
C ALA A 224 11.86 17.99 -19.03
N ARG A 225 13.03 17.49 -19.44
CA ARG A 225 13.82 16.46 -18.73
C ARG A 225 14.71 17.02 -17.62
N ARG A 226 14.63 18.32 -17.33
CA ARG A 226 15.49 19.01 -16.34
C ARG A 226 16.99 18.87 -16.65
N ARG A 227 17.34 18.69 -17.93
CA ARG A 227 18.74 18.72 -18.40
C ARG A 227 19.22 20.16 -18.66
N ARG A 228 18.30 21.13 -18.64
CA ARG A 228 18.53 22.58 -18.73
C ARG A 228 17.70 23.32 -17.67
N ARG A 229 18.27 24.34 -17.02
CA ARG A 229 17.55 25.23 -16.09
C ARG A 229 16.68 26.21 -16.89
N ILE A 230 15.42 26.39 -16.49
CA ILE A 230 14.51 27.34 -17.12
C ILE A 230 14.88 28.75 -16.68
N ALA A 231 15.33 29.60 -17.60
CA ALA A 231 15.69 31.00 -17.29
C ALA A 231 14.49 31.96 -17.30
N THR A 232 13.39 31.58 -17.96
CA THR A 232 12.18 32.42 -18.08
C THR A 232 11.26 32.35 -16.84
N SER A 233 11.53 31.43 -15.91
CA SER A 233 10.72 31.21 -14.71
C SER A 233 11.51 30.43 -13.66
N GLU A 234 11.46 30.88 -12.41
CA GLU A 234 12.04 30.16 -11.27
C GLU A 234 11.18 28.97 -10.79
N GLN A 235 9.99 28.78 -11.38
CA GLN A 235 9.06 27.72 -10.99
C GLN A 235 9.52 26.35 -11.47
N HIS A 236 9.24 25.33 -10.65
CA HIS A 236 9.51 23.94 -11.01
C HIS A 236 8.81 23.54 -12.34
N PRO A 237 9.47 22.85 -13.28
CA PRO A 237 8.92 22.58 -14.62
C PRO A 237 7.56 21.88 -14.62
N ARG A 238 7.34 20.96 -13.67
CA ARG A 238 6.05 20.26 -13.51
C ARG A 238 4.92 21.21 -13.14
N ARG A 239 5.16 22.14 -12.22
CA ARG A 239 4.19 23.16 -11.82
C ARG A 239 3.86 24.07 -12.99
N LEU A 240 4.88 24.50 -13.74
CA LEU A 240 4.73 25.36 -14.92
C LEU A 240 3.90 24.66 -16.01
N ASP A 241 4.25 23.42 -16.36
CA ASP A 241 3.53 22.62 -17.34
C ASP A 241 2.07 22.38 -16.93
N ARG A 242 1.84 22.02 -15.66
CA ARG A 242 0.49 21.81 -15.12
C ARG A 242 -0.35 23.08 -15.16
N ARG A 243 0.23 24.21 -14.75
CA ARG A 243 -0.41 25.54 -14.76
C ARG A 243 -0.80 25.93 -16.17
N ASN A 244 0.14 25.85 -17.11
CA ASN A 244 -0.07 26.25 -18.49
C ASN A 244 -1.11 25.34 -19.17
N GLY A 245 -1.10 24.03 -18.90
CA GLY A 245 -2.10 23.11 -19.43
C GLY A 245 -3.52 23.39 -18.92
N LEU A 246 -3.66 23.77 -17.64
CA LEU A 246 -4.93 24.24 -17.09
C LEU A 246 -5.37 25.58 -17.71
N PHE A 247 -4.43 26.52 -17.86
CA PHE A 247 -4.69 27.83 -18.47
C PHE A 247 -5.18 27.68 -19.91
N VAL A 248 -4.48 26.92 -20.75
CA VAL A 248 -4.85 26.69 -22.16
C VAL A 248 -6.24 26.05 -22.26
N LEU A 249 -6.51 25.01 -21.45
CA LEU A 249 -7.83 24.39 -21.41
C LEU A 249 -8.91 25.41 -21.03
N MET A 250 -8.71 26.17 -19.94
CA MET A 250 -9.71 27.12 -19.45
C MET A 250 -9.88 28.36 -20.33
N ALA A 251 -8.83 28.80 -21.04
CA ALA A 251 -8.88 29.94 -21.94
C ALA A 251 -9.69 29.63 -23.21
N ASN A 252 -9.62 28.39 -23.68
CA ASN A 252 -10.12 27.99 -24.98
C ASN A 252 -11.49 27.29 -24.97
N VAL A 253 -12.00 26.79 -23.84
CA VAL A 253 -13.31 26.10 -23.80
C VAL A 253 -14.51 27.08 -23.70
N PRO A 254 -15.71 26.71 -24.20
CA PRO A 254 -16.93 27.51 -23.99
C PRO A 254 -17.35 27.54 -22.51
N PHE A 255 -18.19 28.50 -22.10
CA PHE A 255 -18.51 28.76 -20.69
C PHE A 255 -19.04 27.53 -19.92
N GLY A 256 -20.00 26.78 -20.47
CA GLY A 256 -20.50 25.56 -19.80
C GLY A 256 -19.47 24.42 -19.73
N ALA A 257 -18.46 24.41 -20.60
CA ALA A 257 -17.34 23.48 -20.50
C ALA A 257 -16.27 23.97 -19.51
N LEU A 258 -16.11 25.29 -19.35
CA LEU A 258 -15.24 25.91 -18.35
C LEU A 258 -15.67 25.52 -16.94
N VAL A 259 -16.95 25.70 -16.59
CA VAL A 259 -17.46 25.36 -15.24
C VAL A 259 -17.23 23.89 -14.92
N ARG A 260 -17.52 22.99 -15.86
CA ARG A 260 -17.25 21.55 -15.71
C ARG A 260 -15.76 21.23 -15.61
N ALA A 261 -14.92 21.92 -16.38
CA ALA A 261 -13.47 21.75 -16.32
C ALA A 261 -12.91 22.24 -14.97
N LEU A 262 -13.43 23.34 -14.43
CA LEU A 262 -13.05 23.87 -13.14
C LEU A 262 -13.40 22.89 -12.02
N LEU A 263 -14.67 22.48 -11.92
CA LEU A 263 -15.12 21.53 -10.89
C LEU A 263 -14.34 20.22 -10.93
N ARG A 264 -14.17 19.64 -12.12
CA ARG A 264 -13.39 18.41 -12.30
C ARG A 264 -11.94 18.58 -11.88
N ASN A 265 -11.29 19.69 -12.23
CA ASN A 265 -9.88 19.87 -11.90
C ASN A 265 -9.66 20.20 -10.43
N VAL A 266 -10.60 20.88 -9.76
CA VAL A 266 -10.56 21.04 -8.30
C VAL A 266 -10.63 19.68 -7.63
N ILE A 267 -11.67 18.89 -7.92
CA ILE A 267 -11.82 17.55 -7.31
C ILE A 267 -10.63 16.64 -7.65
N GLY A 268 -10.24 16.60 -8.93
CA GLY A 268 -9.17 15.73 -9.41
C GLY A 268 -7.78 16.11 -8.90
N SER A 269 -7.48 17.41 -8.76
CA SER A 269 -6.20 17.87 -8.20
C SER A 269 -6.16 17.69 -6.68
N THR A 270 -7.27 17.86 -5.96
CA THR A 270 -7.34 17.54 -4.52
C THR A 270 -7.12 16.04 -4.28
N LEU A 271 -7.81 15.18 -5.03
CA LEU A 271 -7.62 13.72 -4.92
C LEU A 271 -6.18 13.33 -5.23
N ARG A 272 -5.57 13.90 -6.28
CA ARG A 272 -4.18 13.62 -6.63
C ARG A 272 -3.19 14.17 -5.62
N ALA A 273 -3.42 15.36 -5.07
CA ALA A 273 -2.60 15.90 -3.98
C ALA A 273 -2.65 14.98 -2.76
N LEU A 274 -3.83 14.44 -2.41
CA LEU A 274 -3.97 13.44 -1.36
C LEU A 274 -3.17 12.17 -1.69
N LEU A 275 -3.26 11.67 -2.93
CA LEU A 275 -2.45 10.51 -3.38
C LEU A 275 -0.95 10.80 -3.32
N PHE A 276 -0.48 11.99 -3.71
CA PHE A 276 0.91 12.39 -3.59
C PHE A 276 1.36 12.51 -2.13
N LEU A 277 0.49 13.00 -1.23
CA LEU A 277 0.77 13.04 0.21
C LEU A 277 0.86 11.62 0.80
N LEU A 278 -0.08 10.74 0.44
CA LEU A 278 -0.04 9.31 0.81
C LEU A 278 1.23 8.63 0.29
N ALA A 279 1.71 9.05 -0.88
CA ALA A 279 2.96 8.60 -1.48
C ALA A 279 4.22 9.39 -1.08
N LYS A 280 4.11 10.30 -0.09
CA LYS A 280 5.23 11.10 0.43
C LYS A 280 5.97 11.93 -0.63
N GLN A 281 5.23 12.46 -1.59
CA GLN A 281 5.71 13.43 -2.56
C GLN A 281 5.07 14.81 -2.26
N PRO A 282 5.37 15.45 -1.10
CA PRO A 282 4.73 16.70 -0.72
C PRO A 282 5.06 17.83 -1.69
N ALA A 283 6.27 17.82 -2.28
CA ALA A 283 6.63 18.75 -3.35
C ALA A 283 5.70 18.62 -4.57
N ASN A 284 5.37 17.40 -4.99
CA ASN A 284 4.45 17.18 -6.11
C ASN A 284 3.00 17.53 -5.75
N ALA A 285 2.59 17.28 -4.50
CA ALA A 285 1.28 17.72 -3.99
C ALA A 285 1.16 19.24 -3.99
N LEU A 286 2.19 19.93 -3.50
CA LEU A 286 2.29 21.39 -3.50
C LEU A 286 2.32 21.93 -4.93
N ASP A 287 3.09 21.34 -5.84
CA ASP A 287 3.14 21.74 -7.25
C ASP A 287 1.75 21.62 -7.93
N GLU A 288 1.02 20.53 -7.67
CA GLU A 288 -0.32 20.32 -8.24
C GLU A 288 -1.34 21.34 -7.70
N LEU A 289 -1.34 21.60 -6.38
CA LEU A 289 -2.23 22.58 -5.76
C LEU A 289 -1.86 24.01 -6.11
N ALA A 290 -0.57 24.34 -6.15
CA ALA A 290 -0.07 25.66 -6.49
C ALA A 290 -0.28 25.99 -7.97
N ALA A 291 -0.20 25.01 -8.87
CA ALA A 291 -0.58 25.18 -10.27
C ALA A 291 -2.07 25.53 -10.40
N LEU A 292 -2.96 24.75 -9.77
CA LEU A 292 -4.40 25.03 -9.76
C LEU A 292 -4.72 26.39 -9.14
N GLY A 293 -4.15 26.66 -7.96
CA GLY A 293 -4.33 27.92 -7.23
C GLY A 293 -3.86 29.13 -8.03
N SER A 294 -2.77 29.00 -8.81
CA SER A 294 -2.29 30.12 -9.64
C SER A 294 -3.26 30.50 -10.77
N VAL A 295 -3.95 29.53 -11.38
CA VAL A 295 -4.93 29.79 -12.45
C VAL A 295 -6.22 30.38 -11.87
N ILE A 296 -6.70 29.83 -10.75
CA ILE A 296 -7.93 30.30 -10.08
C ILE A 296 -7.71 31.67 -9.42
N GLY A 297 -6.54 31.88 -8.82
CA GLY A 297 -6.19 33.12 -8.11
C GLY A 297 -5.94 34.33 -9.01
N HIS A 298 -5.79 34.14 -10.33
CA HIS A 298 -5.60 35.23 -11.31
C HIS A 298 -6.72 35.28 -12.35
N PRO A 299 -7.99 35.49 -11.96
CA PRO A 299 -9.14 35.41 -12.85
C PRO A 299 -9.11 36.44 -13.98
N TRP A 300 -8.48 37.61 -13.76
CA TRP A 300 -8.34 38.66 -14.77
C TRP A 300 -7.48 38.24 -15.95
N ARG A 301 -6.39 37.50 -15.72
CA ARG A 301 -5.52 36.97 -16.79
C ARG A 301 -6.30 36.01 -17.68
N LEU A 302 -7.02 35.06 -17.05
CA LEU A 302 -7.89 34.14 -17.74
C LEU A 302 -9.01 34.87 -18.50
N ARG A 303 -9.61 35.91 -17.91
CA ARG A 303 -10.66 36.71 -18.57
C ARG A 303 -10.14 37.45 -19.80
N ARG A 304 -8.93 38.04 -19.76
CA ARG A 304 -8.29 38.70 -20.91
C ARG A 304 -8.02 37.70 -22.03
N ALA A 305 -7.40 36.57 -21.69
CA ALA A 305 -7.17 35.44 -22.59
C ALA A 305 -8.46 34.95 -23.27
N ARG A 306 -9.55 34.81 -22.50
CA ARG A 306 -10.86 34.41 -23.01
C ARG A 306 -11.54 35.47 -23.88
N LYS A 307 -11.29 36.75 -23.63
CA LYS A 307 -11.83 37.85 -24.45
C LYS A 307 -11.13 37.87 -25.82
N ALA A 308 -9.81 37.71 -25.84
CA ALA A 308 -9.02 37.60 -27.08
C ALA A 308 -9.49 36.39 -27.92
N ARG A 309 -9.72 35.24 -27.28
CA ARG A 309 -10.16 33.99 -27.92
C ARG A 309 -11.69 33.86 -28.07
N LYS A 310 -12.43 34.98 -28.21
CA LYS A 310 -13.91 34.94 -28.26
C LYS A 310 -14.44 34.43 -29.61
N LYS A 311 -13.81 34.85 -30.71
CA LYS A 311 -14.21 34.52 -32.09
C LYS A 311 -14.06 33.01 -32.34
N GLY A 312 -15.04 32.38 -32.99
CA GLY A 312 -14.99 30.96 -33.39
C GLY A 312 -15.07 29.92 -32.25
N ARG A 313 -14.81 30.29 -30.98
CA ARG A 313 -14.66 29.35 -29.85
C ARG A 313 -15.86 28.44 -29.61
N LYS A 314 -17.08 28.96 -29.75
CA LYS A 314 -18.30 28.13 -29.57
C LYS A 314 -18.49 27.20 -30.77
N GLN A 315 -18.27 27.71 -31.98
CA GLN A 315 -18.46 26.97 -33.24
C GLN A 315 -17.41 25.87 -33.44
N GLY A 316 -16.14 26.13 -33.12
CA GLY A 316 -15.03 25.16 -33.28
C GLY A 316 -14.95 24.10 -32.17
N TRP A 317 -15.65 24.31 -31.04
CA TRP A 317 -15.56 23.41 -29.88
C TRP A 317 -15.96 21.95 -30.17
N PRO A 318 -17.02 21.63 -30.94
CA PRO A 318 -17.38 20.24 -31.23
C PRO A 318 -16.26 19.46 -31.94
N ALA A 319 -15.58 20.08 -32.91
CA ALA A 319 -14.47 19.45 -33.62
C ALA A 319 -13.28 19.19 -32.69
N ILE A 320 -12.94 20.16 -31.84
CA ILE A 320 -11.84 20.02 -30.88
C ILE A 320 -12.17 19.00 -29.79
N ARG A 321 -13.42 18.99 -29.29
CA ARG A 321 -13.88 18.05 -28.26
C ARG A 321 -13.68 16.59 -28.66
N ARG A 322 -13.80 16.25 -29.96
CA ARG A 322 -13.57 14.91 -30.50
C ARG A 322 -12.09 14.51 -30.48
N LYS A 323 -11.18 15.48 -30.55
CA LYS A 323 -9.73 15.25 -30.51
C LYS A 323 -9.16 15.18 -29.10
N LEU A 324 -9.89 15.65 -28.07
CA LEU A 324 -9.48 15.51 -26.67
C LEU A 324 -9.49 14.06 -26.21
N THR A 325 -8.62 13.71 -25.27
CA THR A 325 -8.58 12.37 -24.68
C THR A 325 -9.98 11.91 -24.20
N PRO A 326 -10.38 10.66 -24.50
CA PRO A 326 -11.65 10.10 -24.05
C PRO A 326 -11.77 10.10 -22.52
N PRO A 327 -12.98 10.27 -21.96
CA PRO A 327 -13.18 10.43 -20.52
C PRO A 327 -12.72 9.21 -19.70
N GLY A 328 -12.84 7.99 -20.23
CA GLY A 328 -12.42 6.75 -19.55
C GLY A 328 -10.91 6.56 -19.43
N ALA A 329 -10.10 7.28 -20.20
CA ALA A 329 -8.64 7.21 -20.10
C ALA A 329 -8.12 7.77 -18.77
N ALA A 330 -8.81 8.77 -18.20
CA ALA A 330 -8.44 9.34 -16.90
C ALA A 330 -8.66 8.34 -15.75
N LEU A 331 -9.72 7.54 -15.83
CA LEU A 331 -10.03 6.52 -14.83
C LEU A 331 -9.06 5.34 -14.92
N ARG A 332 -8.73 4.88 -16.14
CA ARG A 332 -7.68 3.88 -16.35
C ARG A 332 -6.33 4.33 -15.79
N ARG A 333 -5.91 5.57 -16.05
CA ARG A 333 -4.66 6.12 -15.48
C ARG A 333 -4.68 6.24 -13.96
N LEU A 334 -5.84 6.53 -13.36
CA LEU A 334 -5.98 6.50 -11.90
C LEU A 334 -5.85 5.07 -11.37
N ALA A 335 -6.46 4.10 -12.04
CA ALA A 335 -6.32 2.68 -11.71
C ALA A 335 -4.87 2.22 -11.83
N ASP A 336 -4.16 2.57 -12.90
CA ASP A 336 -2.74 2.25 -13.10
C ASP A 336 -1.86 2.88 -12.01
N MET A 337 -2.18 4.12 -11.59
CA MET A 337 -1.48 4.82 -10.51
C MET A 337 -1.70 4.13 -9.15
N VAL A 338 -2.94 3.71 -8.86
CA VAL A 338 -3.28 2.97 -7.64
C VAL A 338 -2.66 1.58 -7.65
N GLN A 339 -2.70 0.87 -8.79
CA GLN A 339 -2.06 -0.43 -8.96
C GLN A 339 -0.54 -0.35 -8.81
N GLY A 340 0.10 0.66 -9.41
CA GLY A 340 1.52 0.92 -9.20
C GLY A 340 1.85 1.13 -7.73
N PHE A 341 1.07 1.98 -7.05
CA PHE A 341 1.21 2.25 -5.62
C PHE A 341 1.08 0.97 -4.77
N LEU A 342 0.08 0.13 -5.06
CA LEU A 342 -0.11 -1.17 -4.42
C LEU A 342 1.02 -2.16 -4.74
N ALA A 343 1.59 -2.10 -5.95
CA ALA A 343 2.74 -2.89 -6.37
C ALA A 343 4.08 -2.35 -5.81
N GLY A 344 4.06 -1.24 -5.07
CA GLY A 344 5.26 -0.64 -4.46
C GLY A 344 6.07 0.25 -5.40
N ALA A 345 5.64 0.43 -6.64
CA ALA A 345 6.10 1.51 -7.50
C ALA A 345 5.34 2.78 -7.09
N GLY A 346 6.01 3.85 -6.62
CA GLY A 346 5.30 5.08 -6.23
C GLY A 346 4.37 5.61 -7.34
N PRO A 347 3.48 6.58 -7.05
CA PRO A 347 2.60 7.14 -8.07
C PRO A 347 3.45 7.76 -9.16
N VAL A 348 3.48 7.10 -10.31
CA VAL A 348 4.14 7.60 -11.50
C VAL A 348 3.11 8.43 -12.25
N ASP A 349 3.38 9.74 -12.36
CA ASP A 349 2.47 10.63 -13.08
C ASP A 349 2.62 10.36 -14.58
N SER A 350 1.61 9.71 -15.17
CA SER A 350 1.58 9.24 -16.56
C SER A 350 1.35 10.34 -17.60
N ALA A 351 1.48 11.61 -17.22
CA ALA A 351 1.35 12.75 -18.12
C ALA A 351 2.74 13.32 -18.46
N GLY A 352 3.27 12.94 -19.61
CA GLY A 352 4.60 13.36 -20.09
C GLY A 352 5.71 12.53 -19.47
N ARG A 353 5.96 11.34 -20.03
CA ARG A 353 7.00 10.41 -19.55
C ARG A 353 8.39 10.94 -19.96
N HIS A 354 8.89 11.95 -19.26
CA HIS A 354 10.27 12.40 -19.37
C HIS A 354 11.18 11.48 -18.55
N HIS A 355 12.04 10.74 -19.23
CA HIS A 355 12.99 9.78 -18.66
C HIS A 355 13.97 10.45 -17.68
N ALA A 356 13.84 10.12 -16.39
CA ALA A 356 15.01 10.02 -15.52
C ALA A 356 15.54 8.58 -15.66
N ALA A 357 16.83 8.44 -15.94
CA ALA A 357 17.52 7.15 -16.04
C ALA A 357 17.21 6.29 -14.81
N ALA A 358 16.88 5.02 -15.03
CA ALA A 358 16.81 4.04 -13.97
C ALA A 358 18.21 3.87 -13.33
N ASP A 359 18.20 3.67 -12.02
CA ASP A 359 19.37 3.33 -11.19
C ASP A 359 20.09 2.09 -11.79
N PRO A 360 21.43 2.07 -11.95
CA PRO A 360 22.15 0.95 -12.57
C PRO A 360 22.13 -0.37 -11.76
N GLY A 361 21.34 -0.46 -10.69
CA GLY A 361 21.35 -1.58 -9.75
C GLY A 361 20.22 -2.60 -9.90
N GLN A 362 19.44 -2.56 -10.99
CA GLN A 362 18.30 -3.45 -11.19
C GLN A 362 18.36 -4.16 -12.55
N GLU A 363 19.48 -4.82 -12.82
CA GLU A 363 19.57 -5.88 -13.83
C GLU A 363 19.11 -7.19 -13.19
N ASP A 364 17.87 -7.64 -13.48
CA ASP A 364 17.55 -9.06 -13.77
C ASP A 364 16.06 -9.38 -14.08
N ASP A 365 15.16 -8.43 -14.36
CA ASP A 365 13.75 -8.73 -14.71
C ASP A 365 13.39 -8.21 -16.12
N GLY A 366 14.29 -8.43 -17.10
CA GLY A 366 14.13 -7.97 -18.48
C GLY A 366 13.38 -8.91 -19.44
N ASP A 367 13.28 -10.21 -19.11
CA ASP A 367 12.85 -11.23 -20.08
C ASP A 367 11.37 -11.66 -19.98
N GLU A 368 10.58 -11.10 -19.06
CA GLU A 368 9.16 -11.46 -18.88
C GLU A 368 8.14 -10.50 -19.54
N LEU A 369 8.60 -9.46 -20.26
CA LEU A 369 7.73 -8.44 -20.86
C LEU A 369 7.19 -8.78 -22.27
N LEU A 370 7.37 -10.02 -22.76
CA LEU A 370 6.99 -10.44 -24.11
C LEU A 370 5.69 -11.27 -24.22
N THR A 371 4.77 -11.19 -23.25
CA THR A 371 3.45 -11.81 -23.45
C THR A 371 2.30 -10.86 -23.12
N ASP A 372 1.57 -10.55 -24.19
CA ASP A 372 0.30 -9.86 -24.26
C ASP A 372 -0.78 -10.65 -23.47
N SER A 373 -0.84 -10.42 -22.16
CA SER A 373 -1.83 -11.02 -21.27
C SER A 373 -2.39 -9.96 -20.33
N GLY A 374 -3.70 -9.74 -20.44
CA GLY A 374 -4.42 -8.68 -19.72
C GLY A 374 -4.16 -8.72 -18.21
N GLY A 375 -4.18 -7.55 -17.56
CA GLY A 375 -3.79 -7.39 -16.15
C GLY A 375 -4.50 -8.33 -15.16
N VAL A 376 -5.69 -8.83 -15.50
CA VAL A 376 -6.42 -9.84 -14.71
C VAL A 376 -5.69 -11.19 -14.74
N GLN A 377 -5.26 -11.65 -15.92
CA GLN A 377 -4.53 -12.92 -16.05
C GLN A 377 -3.20 -12.87 -15.31
N ARG A 378 -2.49 -11.73 -15.32
CA ARG A 378 -1.24 -11.51 -14.58
C ARG A 378 -1.41 -11.57 -13.06
N VAL A 379 -2.56 -11.14 -12.53
CA VAL A 379 -2.87 -11.22 -11.08
C VAL A 379 -3.16 -12.67 -10.68
N PHE A 380 -4.00 -13.37 -11.44
CA PHE A 380 -4.38 -14.76 -11.15
C PHE A 380 -3.29 -15.79 -11.42
N SER A 381 -2.30 -15.48 -12.27
CA SER A 381 -1.13 -16.34 -12.50
C SER A 381 0.01 -16.10 -11.52
N SER A 382 -0.09 -15.11 -10.62
CA SER A 382 0.95 -14.89 -9.61
C SER A 382 0.98 -16.05 -8.57
N PRO A 383 2.14 -16.68 -8.31
CA PRO A 383 2.20 -17.88 -7.45
C PRO A 383 1.69 -17.66 -6.01
N GLY A 384 1.82 -16.44 -5.50
CA GLY A 384 1.28 -16.07 -4.18
C GLY A 384 -0.25 -16.00 -4.14
N VAL A 385 -0.90 -15.51 -5.19
CA VAL A 385 -2.37 -15.48 -5.29
C VAL A 385 -2.92 -16.89 -5.47
N VAL A 386 -2.28 -17.71 -6.32
CA VAL A 386 -2.65 -19.12 -6.48
C VAL A 386 -2.56 -19.88 -5.15
N LEU A 387 -1.48 -19.70 -4.39
CA LEU A 387 -1.34 -20.28 -3.05
C LEU A 387 -2.46 -19.81 -2.11
N CYS A 388 -2.76 -18.51 -2.09
CA CYS A 388 -3.82 -17.95 -1.26
C CYS A 388 -5.19 -18.55 -1.61
N LEU A 389 -5.49 -18.72 -2.91
CA LEU A 389 -6.73 -19.34 -3.39
C LEU A 389 -6.82 -20.82 -2.99
N ILE A 390 -5.73 -21.58 -3.15
CA ILE A 390 -5.68 -22.98 -2.72
C ILE A 390 -5.90 -23.10 -1.21
N LEU A 391 -5.21 -22.29 -0.41
CA LEU A 391 -5.39 -22.28 1.05
C LEU A 391 -6.81 -21.85 1.44
N ALA A 392 -7.42 -20.90 0.74
CA ALA A 392 -8.80 -20.50 0.96
C ALA A 392 -9.78 -21.65 0.66
N VAL A 393 -9.58 -22.40 -0.43
CA VAL A 393 -10.40 -23.58 -0.75
C VAL A 393 -10.25 -24.68 0.32
N ILE A 394 -9.02 -24.96 0.77
CA ILE A 394 -8.77 -25.92 1.85
C ILE A 394 -9.49 -25.48 3.14
N THR A 395 -9.42 -24.20 3.47
CA THR A 395 -10.04 -23.61 4.66
C THR A 395 -11.56 -23.72 4.60
N LEU A 396 -12.19 -23.34 3.48
CA LEU A 396 -13.63 -23.49 3.27
C LEU A 396 -14.07 -24.96 3.36
N ALA A 397 -13.29 -25.89 2.82
CA ALA A 397 -13.59 -27.31 2.88
C ALA A 397 -13.50 -27.87 4.32
N ALA A 398 -12.52 -27.43 5.10
CA ALA A 398 -12.35 -27.83 6.50
C ALA A 398 -13.40 -27.19 7.43
N GLU A 399 -13.80 -25.95 7.15
CA GLU A 399 -14.74 -25.16 7.96
C GLU A 399 -16.19 -25.29 7.51
N ARG A 400 -16.52 -26.30 6.69
CA ARG A 400 -17.85 -26.51 6.10
C ARG A 400 -19.02 -26.46 7.10
N THR A 401 -18.78 -26.78 8.37
CA THR A 401 -19.79 -26.74 9.44
C THR A 401 -20.07 -25.34 9.98
N LEU A 402 -19.15 -24.39 9.79
CA LEU A 402 -19.26 -22.99 10.22
C LEU A 402 -19.76 -22.08 9.08
N LEU A 403 -19.66 -22.52 7.82
CA LEU A 403 -20.13 -21.74 6.65
C LEU A 403 -21.61 -21.35 6.67
N PRO A 404 -22.56 -22.22 7.10
CA PRO A 404 -23.97 -21.84 7.14
C PRO A 404 -24.24 -20.61 8.03
N ALA A 405 -23.48 -20.48 9.13
CA ALA A 405 -23.55 -19.33 10.02
C ALA A 405 -22.99 -18.03 9.42
N LEU A 406 -22.02 -18.14 8.51
CA LEU A 406 -21.47 -16.99 7.79
C LEU A 406 -22.45 -16.45 6.74
N LEU A 407 -23.31 -17.33 6.21
CA LEU A 407 -24.27 -17.03 5.16
C LEU A 407 -25.66 -16.65 5.71
N SER A 408 -25.97 -17.02 6.95
CA SER A 408 -27.20 -16.60 7.62
C SER A 408 -27.06 -15.21 8.24
N SER A 409 -28.13 -14.41 8.18
CA SER A 409 -28.18 -13.10 8.84
C SER A 409 -28.23 -13.18 10.37
N ASP A 410 -28.66 -14.33 10.89
CA ASP A 410 -29.03 -14.50 12.30
C ASP A 410 -27.98 -15.30 13.10
N GLY A 411 -26.99 -15.89 12.41
CA GLY A 411 -25.93 -16.69 13.02
C GLY A 411 -24.78 -15.82 13.53
N HIS A 412 -24.48 -15.90 14.83
CA HIS A 412 -23.33 -15.21 15.43
C HIS A 412 -22.22 -16.23 15.71
N LEU A 413 -21.01 -15.92 15.25
CA LEU A 413 -19.81 -16.67 15.63
C LEU A 413 -19.54 -16.48 17.12
N GLY A 414 -19.26 -17.57 17.85
CA GLY A 414 -18.90 -17.51 19.26
C GLY A 414 -18.61 -18.88 19.83
N GLY A 415 -18.06 -18.92 21.04
CA GLY A 415 -17.69 -20.17 21.72
C GLY A 415 -16.18 -20.41 21.72
N GLY A 416 -15.75 -21.30 22.62
CA GLY A 416 -14.34 -21.41 22.99
C GLY A 416 -13.84 -20.14 23.68
N ALA A 417 -12.75 -19.57 23.16
CA ALA A 417 -12.18 -18.31 23.64
C ALA A 417 -12.88 -17.07 23.05
N LEU A 418 -13.81 -17.24 22.10
CA LEU A 418 -14.50 -16.13 21.44
C LEU A 418 -15.80 -15.76 22.17
N VAL A 419 -15.90 -14.51 22.63
CA VAL A 419 -17.18 -13.91 23.05
C VAL A 419 -18.09 -13.84 21.81
N PRO A 420 -19.39 -14.17 21.92
CA PRO A 420 -20.32 -14.04 20.79
C PRO A 420 -20.18 -12.70 20.09
N VAL A 421 -19.93 -12.73 18.78
CA VAL A 421 -19.57 -11.52 18.04
C VAL A 421 -20.81 -10.73 17.69
N THR A 422 -21.20 -9.81 18.58
CA THR A 422 -22.34 -8.90 18.40
C THR A 422 -21.88 -7.45 18.15
N GLY A 423 -22.83 -6.60 17.74
CA GLY A 423 -22.61 -5.16 17.60
C GLY A 423 -21.94 -4.70 16.30
N SER A 424 -21.71 -3.40 16.25
CA SER A 424 -21.20 -2.67 15.07
C SER A 424 -19.87 -1.97 15.35
N ALA A 425 -19.23 -1.45 14.30
CA ALA A 425 -18.01 -0.64 14.43
C ALA A 425 -18.22 0.59 15.35
N SER A 426 -19.39 1.21 15.33
CA SER A 426 -19.71 2.35 16.23
C SER A 426 -19.76 1.93 17.69
N ASP A 427 -20.27 0.74 17.99
CA ASP A 427 -20.36 0.24 19.37
C ASP A 427 -18.96 -0.02 19.95
N LEU A 428 -18.05 -0.58 19.14
CA LEU A 428 -16.65 -0.78 19.55
C LEU A 428 -15.89 0.55 19.69
N TRP A 429 -16.11 1.52 18.81
CA TRP A 429 -15.52 2.85 18.97
C TRP A 429 -16.04 3.56 20.22
N ARG A 430 -17.32 3.41 20.52
CA ARG A 430 -17.93 3.93 21.74
C ARG A 430 -17.32 3.27 22.97
N LEU A 431 -17.21 1.94 22.99
CA LEU A 431 -16.54 1.19 24.06
C LEU A 431 -15.10 1.66 24.28
N TYR A 432 -14.37 1.99 23.21
CA TYR A 432 -12.98 2.45 23.30
C TYR A 432 -12.82 3.88 23.84
N VAL A 433 -13.77 4.78 23.49
CA VAL A 433 -13.70 6.22 23.80
C VAL A 433 -14.36 6.57 25.14
N GLU A 434 -15.25 5.72 25.63
CA GLU A 434 -15.89 5.89 26.94
C GLU A 434 -14.86 5.77 28.08
N ASP A 435 -14.94 6.70 29.02
CA ASP A 435 -14.12 6.73 30.24
C ASP A 435 -14.72 5.83 31.35
N HIS A 436 -16.03 5.61 31.30
CA HIS A 436 -16.76 4.70 32.16
C HIS A 436 -17.54 3.68 31.35
N HIS A 437 -17.31 2.39 31.62
CA HIS A 437 -17.98 1.30 30.92
C HIS A 437 -19.09 0.74 31.79
N ALA A 438 -20.29 0.64 31.23
CA ALA A 438 -21.44 0.01 31.88
C ALA A 438 -21.36 -1.53 31.94
N ALA A 439 -20.31 -2.14 31.38
CA ALA A 439 -20.14 -3.60 31.34
C ALA A 439 -20.09 -4.22 32.75
N GLY A 440 -20.82 -5.33 32.94
CA GLY A 440 -20.91 -6.04 34.22
C GLY A 440 -21.37 -5.14 35.38
N LEU A 441 -20.54 -5.01 36.41
CA LEU A 441 -20.79 -4.18 37.59
C LEU A 441 -20.29 -2.74 37.42
N GLY A 442 -19.88 -2.36 36.21
CA GLY A 442 -19.24 -1.10 35.90
C GLY A 442 -17.72 -1.18 35.99
N SER A 443 -17.03 -0.43 35.14
CA SER A 443 -15.57 -0.32 35.13
C SER A 443 -15.11 1.11 34.86
N GLN A 444 -13.94 1.46 35.40
CA GLN A 444 -13.21 2.70 35.10
C GLN A 444 -11.84 2.39 34.48
N THR A 445 -11.58 1.15 34.08
CA THR A 445 -10.32 0.78 33.42
C THR A 445 -10.34 1.22 31.97
N TRP A 446 -9.16 1.52 31.42
CA TRP A 446 -9.03 1.78 29.99
C TRP A 446 -9.45 0.55 29.19
N ALA A 447 -10.26 0.76 28.16
CA ALA A 447 -10.63 -0.29 27.24
C ALA A 447 -9.38 -0.94 26.61
N PRO A 448 -9.38 -2.26 26.40
CA PRO A 448 -8.27 -2.94 25.75
C PRO A 448 -7.98 -2.34 24.36
N PRO A 449 -6.72 -2.04 24.01
CA PRO A 449 -6.37 -1.41 22.74
C PRO A 449 -6.76 -2.22 21.49
N TYR A 450 -6.94 -3.53 21.62
CA TYR A 450 -7.37 -4.37 20.51
C TYR A 450 -8.81 -4.05 20.06
N VAL A 451 -9.64 -3.48 20.93
CA VAL A 451 -11.01 -3.02 20.60
C VAL A 451 -10.96 -1.93 19.53
N ALA A 452 -10.03 -0.98 19.61
CA ALA A 452 -9.84 0.05 18.60
C ALA A 452 -9.38 -0.54 17.25
N VAL A 453 -8.52 -1.57 17.29
CA VAL A 453 -8.08 -2.28 16.09
C VAL A 453 -9.27 -3.01 15.44
N LEU A 454 -10.09 -3.71 16.23
CA LEU A 454 -11.30 -4.37 15.74
C LEU A 454 -12.33 -3.37 15.22
N ALA A 455 -12.51 -2.21 15.87
CA ALA A 455 -13.38 -1.15 15.39
C ALA A 455 -12.93 -0.63 14.02
N GLY A 456 -11.63 -0.46 13.82
CA GLY A 456 -11.03 -0.11 12.52
C GLY A 456 -11.25 -1.18 11.45
N LEU A 457 -11.00 -2.46 11.78
CA LEU A 457 -11.27 -3.58 10.86
C LEU A 457 -12.76 -3.69 10.52
N SER A 458 -13.64 -3.45 11.50
CA SER A 458 -15.10 -3.45 11.33
C SER A 458 -15.56 -2.31 10.43
N ALA A 459 -14.96 -1.12 10.55
CA ALA A 459 -15.24 0.00 9.64
C ALA A 459 -14.88 -0.32 8.18
N VAL A 460 -13.78 -1.05 7.95
CA VAL A 460 -13.42 -1.57 6.62
C VAL A 460 -14.40 -2.66 6.17
N ALA A 461 -14.86 -3.50 7.08
CA ALA A 461 -15.86 -4.54 6.84
C ALA A 461 -17.31 -4.01 6.84
N LEU A 462 -17.54 -2.85 6.22
CA LEU A 462 -18.86 -2.21 6.06
C LEU A 462 -19.58 -1.90 7.40
N GLY A 463 -18.82 -1.66 8.46
CA GLY A 463 -19.34 -1.40 9.81
C GLY A 463 -19.75 -2.65 10.60
N LYS A 464 -19.55 -3.86 10.05
CA LYS A 464 -20.02 -5.12 10.65
C LYS A 464 -18.89 -5.84 11.41
N THR A 465 -19.02 -5.96 12.73
CA THR A 465 -18.01 -6.62 13.58
C THR A 465 -17.89 -8.11 13.29
N TRP A 466 -19.01 -8.81 13.10
CA TRP A 466 -19.01 -10.24 12.79
C TRP A 466 -18.23 -10.56 11.51
N LEU A 467 -18.33 -9.70 10.49
CA LEU A 467 -17.63 -9.88 9.22
C LEU A 467 -16.12 -9.68 9.39
N ALA A 468 -15.70 -8.66 10.16
CA ALA A 468 -14.30 -8.44 10.46
C ALA A 468 -13.68 -9.62 11.23
N VAL A 469 -14.36 -10.11 12.27
CA VAL A 469 -13.88 -11.27 13.05
C VAL A 469 -13.88 -12.53 12.20
N ALA A 470 -14.91 -12.78 11.38
CA ALA A 470 -14.94 -13.93 10.49
C ALA A 470 -13.79 -13.91 9.48
N VAL A 471 -13.53 -12.78 8.83
CA VAL A 471 -12.42 -12.65 7.86
C VAL A 471 -11.06 -12.89 8.53
N VAL A 472 -10.87 -12.42 9.76
CA VAL A 472 -9.61 -12.61 10.48
C VAL A 472 -9.46 -14.04 11.00
N LEU A 473 -10.49 -14.58 11.64
CA LEU A 473 -10.44 -15.88 12.31
C LEU A 473 -10.53 -17.03 11.30
N LEU A 474 -11.57 -17.06 10.46
CA LEU A 474 -11.77 -18.09 9.44
C LEU A 474 -10.77 -17.90 8.28
N GLY A 475 -10.44 -16.65 7.93
CA GLY A 475 -9.40 -16.36 6.95
C GLY A 475 -7.97 -16.50 7.47
N CYS A 476 -7.74 -16.96 8.72
CA CYS A 476 -6.42 -16.97 9.34
C CYS A 476 -5.39 -17.76 8.51
N VAL A 477 -5.74 -18.94 7.98
CA VAL A 477 -4.85 -19.78 7.17
C VAL A 477 -4.43 -19.09 5.85
N PRO A 478 -5.34 -18.64 4.97
CA PRO A 478 -4.93 -17.95 3.74
C PRO A 478 -4.23 -16.61 4.03
N LEU A 479 -4.64 -15.87 5.06
CA LEU A 479 -3.97 -14.62 5.47
C LEU A 479 -2.54 -14.87 5.98
N ALA A 480 -2.32 -15.92 6.77
CA ALA A 480 -0.98 -16.32 7.21
C ALA A 480 -0.11 -16.79 6.03
N GLY A 481 -0.70 -17.52 5.08
CA GLY A 481 0.00 -17.98 3.88
C GLY A 481 0.46 -16.82 2.99
N ILE A 482 -0.42 -15.84 2.70
CA ILE A 482 -0.04 -14.69 1.89
C ILE A 482 0.96 -13.78 2.62
N SER A 483 0.83 -13.61 3.94
CA SER A 483 1.79 -12.83 4.73
C SER A 483 3.18 -13.49 4.74
N ALA A 484 3.25 -14.82 4.91
CA ALA A 484 4.49 -15.59 4.85
C ALA A 484 5.12 -15.55 3.45
N TYR A 485 4.33 -15.66 2.39
CA TYR A 485 4.82 -15.56 1.02
C TYR A 485 5.40 -14.16 0.72
N ALA A 486 4.68 -13.10 1.10
CA ALA A 486 5.13 -11.72 0.90
C ALA A 486 6.39 -11.40 1.72
N ALA A 487 6.45 -11.86 2.98
CA ALA A 487 7.59 -11.67 3.87
C ALA A 487 8.86 -12.35 3.34
N THR A 488 8.73 -13.55 2.76
CA THR A 488 9.88 -14.33 2.28
C THR A 488 10.37 -13.94 0.89
N LYS A 489 9.61 -13.13 0.13
CA LYS A 489 9.98 -12.68 -1.23
C LYS A 489 11.41 -12.11 -1.32
N ARG A 490 11.86 -11.40 -0.29
CA ARG A 490 13.20 -10.78 -0.22
C ARG A 490 14.28 -11.64 0.43
N MET A 491 13.88 -12.69 1.17
CA MET A 491 14.81 -13.57 1.89
C MET A 491 15.15 -14.83 1.08
N ILE A 492 14.22 -15.27 0.23
CA ILE A 492 14.32 -16.52 -0.55
C ILE A 492 14.02 -16.17 -2.01
N SER A 493 15.00 -16.37 -2.89
CA SER A 493 14.84 -16.16 -4.33
C SER A 493 14.05 -17.29 -5.02
N TYR A 494 14.18 -18.53 -4.53
CA TYR A 494 13.56 -19.70 -5.13
C TYR A 494 12.04 -19.80 -4.85
N THR A 495 11.21 -19.57 -5.88
CA THR A 495 9.75 -19.50 -5.76
C THR A 495 9.10 -20.75 -5.15
N PRO A 496 9.42 -21.99 -5.55
CA PRO A 496 8.80 -23.18 -4.96
C PRO A 496 9.07 -23.32 -3.45
N ALA A 497 10.26 -22.93 -2.98
CA ALA A 497 10.57 -22.93 -1.55
C ALA A 497 9.77 -21.88 -0.77
N ARG A 498 9.51 -20.71 -1.38
CA ARG A 498 8.61 -19.70 -0.79
C ARG A 498 7.19 -20.23 -0.65
N VAL A 499 6.67 -20.86 -1.71
CA VAL A 499 5.33 -21.44 -1.70
C VAL A 499 5.22 -22.55 -0.65
N TRP A 500 6.21 -23.45 -0.59
CA TRP A 500 6.27 -24.49 0.42
C TRP A 500 6.32 -23.93 1.85
N LEU A 501 7.25 -23.01 2.15
CA LEU A 501 7.35 -22.40 3.48
C LEU A 501 6.04 -21.71 3.88
N ALA A 502 5.45 -20.94 2.99
CA ALA A 502 4.20 -20.23 3.24
C ALA A 502 3.03 -21.19 3.48
N ALA A 503 2.93 -22.28 2.70
CA ALA A 503 1.92 -23.32 2.90
C ALA A 503 2.12 -24.06 4.23
N THR A 504 3.35 -24.47 4.56
CA THR A 504 3.66 -25.15 5.82
C THR A 504 3.42 -24.26 7.03
N TYR A 505 3.74 -22.96 6.94
CA TYR A 505 3.44 -21.99 7.98
C TYR A 505 1.93 -21.81 8.20
N ALA A 506 1.17 -21.66 7.12
CA ALA A 506 -0.28 -21.49 7.18
C ALA A 506 -0.99 -22.71 7.78
N LEU A 507 -0.47 -23.91 7.53
CA LEU A 507 -1.07 -25.19 7.96
C LEU A 507 -0.42 -25.77 9.24
N LEU A 508 0.22 -24.93 10.06
CA LEU A 508 0.74 -25.37 11.35
C LEU A 508 -0.39 -25.84 12.29
N PRO A 509 -0.14 -26.81 13.19
CA PRO A 509 -1.13 -27.26 14.19
C PRO A 509 -1.68 -26.11 15.05
N VAL A 510 -0.85 -25.11 15.32
CA VAL A 510 -1.26 -23.90 16.05
C VAL A 510 -2.36 -23.16 15.28
N THR A 511 -2.22 -23.00 13.96
CA THR A 511 -3.19 -22.26 13.14
C THR A 511 -4.56 -22.95 13.09
N THR A 512 -4.60 -24.28 12.97
CA THR A 512 -5.88 -25.01 12.99
C THR A 512 -6.52 -25.00 14.39
N GLY A 513 -5.71 -25.09 15.45
CA GLY A 513 -6.19 -24.98 16.84
C GLY A 513 -6.72 -23.59 17.19
N VAL A 514 -6.17 -22.53 16.60
CA VAL A 514 -6.67 -21.15 16.75
C VAL A 514 -8.13 -21.03 16.28
N ILE A 515 -8.42 -21.59 15.11
CA ILE A 515 -9.75 -21.53 14.50
C ILE A 515 -10.73 -22.32 15.35
N ALA A 516 -10.43 -23.60 15.64
CA ALA A 516 -11.31 -24.45 16.43
C ALA A 516 -11.55 -23.92 17.86
N GLY A 517 -10.54 -23.29 18.45
CA GLY A 517 -10.60 -22.69 19.78
C GLY A 517 -11.21 -21.28 19.84
N GLY A 518 -11.48 -20.63 18.70
CA GLY A 518 -11.98 -19.24 18.67
C GLY A 518 -10.97 -18.18 19.14
N ARG A 519 -9.66 -18.42 18.96
CA ARG A 519 -8.58 -17.60 19.53
C ARG A 519 -8.19 -16.43 18.63
N LEU A 520 -9.01 -15.39 18.61
CA LEU A 520 -8.84 -14.21 17.75
C LEU A 520 -7.47 -13.53 17.90
N GLY A 521 -6.96 -13.42 19.13
CA GLY A 521 -5.68 -12.76 19.39
C GLY A 521 -4.51 -13.51 18.76
N THR A 522 -4.41 -14.81 19.00
CA THR A 522 -3.38 -15.63 18.36
C THR A 522 -3.53 -15.67 16.82
N ALA A 523 -4.74 -15.63 16.26
CA ALA A 523 -4.95 -15.55 14.80
C ALA A 523 -4.23 -14.35 14.17
N ILE A 524 -4.40 -13.16 14.76
CA ILE A 524 -3.74 -11.93 14.30
C ILE A 524 -2.23 -12.05 14.42
N VAL A 525 -1.72 -12.60 15.53
CA VAL A 525 -0.28 -12.78 15.74
C VAL A 525 0.32 -13.71 14.67
N ILE A 526 -0.34 -14.82 14.32
CA ILE A 526 0.12 -15.73 13.25
C ILE A 526 0.18 -14.99 11.91
N VAL A 527 -0.82 -14.17 11.59
CA VAL A 527 -0.81 -13.39 10.34
C VAL A 527 0.32 -12.35 10.34
N LEU A 528 0.62 -11.72 11.48
CA LEU A 528 1.64 -10.67 11.58
C LEU A 528 3.07 -11.19 11.74
N LEU A 529 3.28 -12.40 12.28
CA LEU A 529 4.60 -12.92 12.64
C LEU A 529 5.59 -13.01 11.47
N PRO A 530 5.20 -13.46 10.26
CA PRO A 530 6.12 -13.41 9.12
C PRO A 530 6.51 -11.97 8.73
N VAL A 531 5.58 -11.02 8.86
CA VAL A 531 5.83 -9.60 8.61
C VAL A 531 6.77 -9.02 9.67
N TYR A 532 6.65 -9.44 10.94
CA TYR A 532 7.62 -9.11 11.99
C TYR A 532 9.02 -9.58 11.62
N ALA A 533 9.18 -10.83 11.20
CA ALA A 533 10.47 -11.37 10.79
C ALA A 533 11.07 -10.56 9.62
N ALA A 534 10.28 -10.27 8.57
CA ALA A 534 10.73 -9.49 7.43
C ALA A 534 11.12 -8.05 7.80
N LEU A 535 10.36 -7.38 8.66
CA LEU A 535 10.71 -6.02 9.11
C LEU A 535 11.89 -6.04 10.09
N ALA A 536 12.00 -7.04 10.96
CA ALA A 536 13.10 -7.18 11.91
C ALA A 536 14.46 -7.26 11.20
N THR A 537 14.58 -7.98 10.07
CA THR A 537 15.82 -8.01 9.28
C THR A 537 16.23 -6.59 8.82
N ARG A 538 15.27 -5.74 8.47
CA ARG A 538 15.51 -4.35 8.06
C ARG A 538 15.81 -3.42 9.25
N VAL A 539 15.24 -3.70 10.41
CA VAL A 539 15.56 -3.01 11.67
C VAL A 539 17.00 -3.30 12.06
N ILE A 540 17.43 -4.56 11.97
CA ILE A 540 18.81 -5.00 12.20
C ILE A 540 19.76 -4.38 11.15
N ALA A 541 19.29 -4.17 9.92
CA ALA A 541 20.02 -3.41 8.91
C ALA A 541 20.07 -1.88 9.17
N GLY A 542 19.44 -1.38 10.25
CA GLY A 542 19.47 0.03 10.65
C GLY A 542 18.41 0.92 10.00
N SER A 543 17.36 0.34 9.42
CA SER A 543 16.27 1.11 8.80
C SER A 543 15.28 1.63 9.84
N ARG A 544 15.33 2.94 10.10
CA ARG A 544 14.37 3.62 11.01
C ARG A 544 12.91 3.48 10.54
N ARG A 545 12.68 3.46 9.22
CA ARG A 545 11.33 3.32 8.67
C ARG A 545 10.76 1.94 8.94
N ALA A 546 11.58 0.91 8.72
CA ALA A 546 11.20 -0.45 9.08
C ALA A 546 10.98 -0.58 10.59
N ALA A 547 11.72 0.18 11.42
CA ALA A 547 11.50 0.21 12.86
C ALA A 547 10.14 0.82 13.25
N TRP A 548 9.71 1.92 12.64
CA TRP A 548 8.37 2.47 12.87
C TRP A 548 7.27 1.51 12.42
N GLY A 549 7.41 0.90 11.23
CA GLY A 549 6.46 -0.12 10.76
C GLY A 549 6.44 -1.37 11.64
N PHE A 550 7.61 -1.83 12.08
CA PHE A 550 7.75 -2.95 12.99
C PHE A 550 7.09 -2.65 14.34
N GLY A 551 7.38 -1.48 14.92
CA GLY A 551 6.83 -1.04 16.19
C GLY A 551 5.31 -0.84 16.14
N LEU A 552 4.76 -0.34 15.03
CA LEU A 552 3.32 -0.22 14.83
C LEU A 552 2.64 -1.60 14.79
N LEU A 553 3.14 -2.52 13.96
CA LEU A 553 2.55 -3.86 13.87
C LEU A 553 2.76 -4.65 15.17
N LEU A 554 3.89 -4.45 15.85
CA LEU A 554 4.15 -5.02 17.17
C LEU A 554 3.16 -4.48 18.21
N ALA A 555 2.80 -3.19 18.15
CA ALA A 555 1.76 -2.61 19.00
C ALA A 555 0.40 -3.29 18.75
N VAL A 556 0.05 -3.56 17.49
CA VAL A 556 -1.17 -4.32 17.16
C VAL A 556 -1.11 -5.72 17.75
N GLY A 557 -0.04 -6.49 17.54
CA GLY A 557 0.08 -7.84 18.11
C GLY A 557 0.08 -7.84 19.64
N THR A 558 0.72 -6.86 20.26
CA THR A 558 0.77 -6.69 21.73
C THR A 558 -0.60 -6.36 22.31
N ALA A 559 -1.42 -5.59 21.59
CA ALA A 559 -2.78 -5.27 22.01
C ALA A 559 -3.65 -6.52 22.15
N PHE A 560 -3.49 -7.51 21.26
CA PHE A 560 -4.22 -8.78 21.32
C PHE A 560 -3.55 -9.84 22.20
N VAL A 561 -2.21 -9.89 22.20
CA VAL A 561 -1.41 -10.86 22.97
C VAL A 561 -0.17 -10.14 23.53
N PRO A 562 -0.22 -9.66 24.79
CA PRO A 562 0.90 -8.97 25.42
C PRO A 562 2.21 -9.76 25.41
N LEU A 563 2.15 -11.10 25.50
CA LEU A 563 3.31 -12.00 25.47
C LEU A 563 4.21 -11.77 24.24
N VAL A 564 3.64 -11.35 23.11
CA VAL A 564 4.40 -11.08 21.87
C VAL A 564 5.43 -9.98 22.09
N TYR A 565 5.11 -8.93 22.85
CA TYR A 565 6.06 -7.88 23.16
C TYR A 565 7.26 -8.41 23.94
N ALA A 566 7.01 -9.22 24.98
CA ALA A 566 8.07 -9.81 25.80
C ALA A 566 8.97 -10.73 24.96
N LEU A 567 8.39 -11.61 24.14
CA LEU A 567 9.14 -12.49 23.24
C LEU A 567 10.05 -11.69 22.29
N VAL A 568 9.49 -10.67 21.63
CA VAL A 568 10.22 -9.83 20.67
C VAL A 568 11.27 -8.96 21.34
N ALA A 569 10.98 -8.40 22.52
CA ALA A 569 11.93 -7.59 23.28
C ALA A 569 13.14 -8.43 23.75
N ILE A 570 12.90 -9.65 24.25
CA ILE A 570 13.95 -10.57 24.67
C ILE A 570 14.78 -11.01 23.46
N LEU A 571 14.16 -11.42 22.36
CA LEU A 571 14.89 -11.78 21.13
C LEU A 571 15.69 -10.60 20.58
N GLY A 572 15.14 -9.38 20.61
CA GLY A 572 15.83 -8.16 20.21
C GLY A 572 17.02 -7.84 21.12
N GLY A 573 16.88 -8.05 22.44
CA GLY A 573 17.95 -7.91 23.42
C GLY A 573 19.06 -8.95 23.23
N LEU A 574 18.70 -10.22 23.04
CA LEU A 574 19.65 -11.29 22.74
C LEU A 574 20.40 -11.03 21.43
N ALA A 575 19.70 -10.61 20.37
CA ALA A 575 20.34 -10.21 19.12
C ALA A 575 21.30 -9.02 19.34
N ALA A 576 20.89 -8.02 20.12
CA ALA A 576 21.71 -6.87 20.47
C ALA A 576 23.02 -7.27 21.18
N VAL A 577 22.97 -8.24 22.10
CA VAL A 577 24.13 -8.75 22.84
C VAL A 577 25.00 -9.64 21.95
N SER A 578 24.41 -10.58 21.21
CA SER A 578 25.13 -11.56 20.38
C SER A 578 25.89 -10.93 19.20
N PHE A 579 25.40 -9.82 18.65
CA PHE A 579 26.08 -9.06 17.59
C PHE A 579 26.93 -7.91 18.18
N GLY A 580 27.68 -8.20 19.26
CA GLY A 580 28.45 -7.28 20.11
C GLY A 580 29.24 -6.18 19.37
N GLY A 581 28.54 -5.08 19.08
CA GLY A 581 29.05 -3.97 18.25
C GLY A 581 27.96 -3.26 17.46
N ILE A 582 26.76 -3.08 18.05
CA ILE A 582 25.62 -2.50 17.35
C ILE A 582 25.97 -1.08 16.86
N ARG A 583 26.08 -0.91 15.54
CA ARG A 583 26.24 0.41 14.90
C ARG A 583 25.17 1.36 15.46
N ARG A 584 25.53 2.62 15.77
CA ARG A 584 24.60 3.61 16.37
C ARG A 584 23.23 3.69 15.66
N GLY A 585 23.18 3.44 14.35
CA GLY A 585 21.95 3.38 13.55
C GLY A 585 21.01 2.21 13.89
N VAL A 586 21.56 1.03 14.20
CA VAL A 586 20.79 -0.17 14.57
C VAL A 586 20.22 -0.01 15.98
N ARG A 587 21.01 0.52 16.93
CA ARG A 587 20.53 0.80 18.30
C ARG A 587 19.33 1.75 18.29
N ARG A 588 19.42 2.85 17.53
CA ARG A 588 18.29 3.79 17.36
C ARG A 588 17.07 3.11 16.74
N SER A 589 17.28 2.26 15.73
CA SER A 589 16.18 1.52 15.08
C SER A 589 15.52 0.53 16.04
N LEU A 590 16.29 -0.16 16.88
CA LEU A 590 15.76 -1.08 17.89
C LEU A 590 14.97 -0.33 18.96
N VAL A 591 15.47 0.81 19.44
CA VAL A 591 14.76 1.68 20.41
C VAL A 591 13.45 2.21 19.81
N ILE A 592 13.44 2.62 18.55
CA ILE A 592 12.21 3.04 17.86
C ILE A 592 11.23 1.87 17.79
N GLY A 593 11.67 0.69 17.33
CA GLY A 593 10.81 -0.48 17.14
C GLY A 593 10.21 -1.00 18.44
N LEU A 594 11.00 -1.09 19.52
CA LEU A 594 10.54 -1.57 20.82
C LEU A 594 9.86 -0.49 21.68
N GLY A 595 10.18 0.79 21.45
CA GLY A 595 9.58 1.91 22.17
C GLY A 595 8.19 2.30 21.63
N THR A 596 7.94 2.10 20.34
CA THR A 596 6.65 2.48 19.71
C THR A 596 5.43 1.80 20.36
N PRO A 597 5.42 0.46 20.60
CA PRO A 597 4.32 -0.18 21.34
C PRO A 597 4.11 0.39 22.74
N VAL A 598 5.20 0.68 23.45
CA VAL A 598 5.14 1.20 24.83
C VAL A 598 4.41 2.54 24.89
N VAL A 599 4.72 3.43 23.94
CA VAL A 599 4.09 4.76 23.87
C VAL A 599 2.65 4.66 23.36
N LEU A 600 2.39 3.85 22.33
CA LEU A 600 1.04 3.73 21.76
C LEU A 600 0.03 3.08 22.71
N LEU A 601 0.47 2.15 23.56
CA LEU A 601 -0.40 1.38 24.45
C LEU A 601 -0.36 1.89 25.90
N PHE A 602 0.13 3.12 26.11
CA PHE A 602 0.69 3.54 27.40
C PHE A 602 -0.25 3.49 28.63
N PRO A 603 -1.53 3.86 28.64
CA PRO A 603 -2.30 3.71 29.89
C PRO A 603 -2.67 2.25 30.18
N TRP A 604 -2.81 1.43 29.14
CA TRP A 604 -3.20 0.03 29.26
C TRP A 604 -2.04 -0.86 29.73
N LEU A 605 -0.80 -0.60 29.29
CA LEU A 605 0.38 -1.33 29.78
C LEU A 605 0.60 -1.16 31.28
N VAL A 606 0.17 -0.04 31.87
CA VAL A 606 0.21 0.17 33.33
C VAL A 606 -0.71 -0.82 34.06
N GLN A 607 -1.85 -1.20 33.45
CA GLN A 607 -2.74 -2.21 34.04
C GLN A 607 -2.09 -3.59 34.02
N ILE A 608 -1.46 -3.98 32.91
CA ILE A 608 -0.70 -5.23 32.83
C ILE A 608 0.47 -5.25 33.82
N ALA A 609 1.13 -4.11 34.03
CA ALA A 609 2.21 -4.01 35.01
C ALA A 609 1.75 -4.21 36.46
N ARG A 610 0.47 -3.90 36.77
CA ARG A 610 -0.12 -4.16 38.10
C ARG A 610 -0.46 -5.64 38.31
N GLU A 611 -0.85 -6.35 37.25
CA GLU A 611 -1.18 -7.78 37.27
C GLU A 611 -0.36 -8.54 36.22
N PRO A 612 0.92 -8.89 36.50
CA PRO A 612 1.84 -9.41 35.50
C PRO A 612 1.41 -10.75 34.88
N GLY A 613 0.56 -11.53 35.56
CA GLY A 613 0.00 -12.77 35.03
C GLY A 613 -0.83 -12.57 33.75
N ARG A 614 -1.38 -11.37 33.54
CA ARG A 614 -2.12 -11.01 32.31
C ARG A 614 -1.25 -10.99 31.06
N ILE A 615 0.08 -10.91 31.22
CA ILE A 615 0.97 -10.94 30.06
C ILE A 615 0.86 -12.27 29.29
N LEU A 616 0.47 -13.35 29.97
CA LEU A 616 0.32 -14.70 29.41
C LEU A 616 -1.06 -14.94 28.78
N LEU A 617 -2.00 -14.04 29.00
CA LEU A 617 -3.36 -14.13 28.47
C LEU A 617 -3.43 -13.47 27.08
N GLU A 618 -4.36 -13.93 26.24
CA GLU A 618 -4.67 -13.29 24.95
C GLU A 618 -5.99 -12.52 25.04
N SER A 619 -6.47 -11.91 23.95
CA SER A 619 -7.81 -11.32 23.91
C SER A 619 -8.90 -12.39 23.93
N GLY A 620 -9.95 -12.19 24.73
CA GLY A 620 -11.14 -13.05 24.76
C GLY A 620 -11.29 -13.84 26.05
N LEU A 621 -12.09 -14.91 26.03
CA LEU A 621 -12.41 -15.70 27.21
C LEU A 621 -11.29 -16.68 27.58
N HIS A 622 -11.01 -16.78 28.88
CA HIS A 622 -9.97 -17.66 29.44
C HIS A 622 -10.61 -18.85 30.16
N ASP A 623 -11.05 -19.86 29.40
CA ASP A 623 -11.54 -21.11 29.98
C ASP A 623 -10.40 -22.16 30.05
N ALA A 624 -10.12 -22.65 31.25
CA ALA A 624 -9.14 -23.71 31.48
C ALA A 624 -9.47 -25.01 30.72
N ARG A 625 -10.73 -25.24 30.31
CA ARG A 625 -11.14 -26.41 29.51
C ARG A 625 -10.60 -26.40 28.09
N LEU A 626 -10.17 -25.25 27.59
CA LEU A 626 -9.60 -25.10 26.25
C LEU A 626 -8.12 -25.45 26.20
N ILE A 627 -7.55 -25.87 27.33
CA ILE A 627 -6.14 -26.17 27.53
C ILE A 627 -6.04 -27.59 28.09
N ASP A 628 -5.06 -28.34 27.61
CA ASP A 628 -4.73 -29.65 28.16
C ASP A 628 -3.77 -29.48 29.36
N PRO A 629 -4.22 -29.74 30.61
CA PRO A 629 -3.39 -29.57 31.79
C PRO A 629 -2.26 -30.60 31.90
N ARG A 630 -2.26 -31.65 31.06
CA ARG A 630 -1.23 -32.71 31.04
C ARG A 630 -0.52 -32.78 29.69
N LEU A 631 -0.28 -31.63 29.07
CA LEU A 631 0.41 -31.56 27.78
C LEU A 631 1.80 -32.21 27.86
N GLY A 632 1.99 -33.30 27.11
CA GLY A 632 3.24 -34.04 27.03
C GLY A 632 4.37 -33.22 26.37
N ALA A 633 5.62 -33.53 26.71
CA ALA A 633 6.78 -32.87 26.11
C ALA A 633 6.92 -33.18 24.60
N ASP A 634 6.43 -34.33 24.17
CA ASP A 634 6.34 -34.78 22.79
C ASP A 634 5.44 -33.86 21.93
N HIS A 635 4.32 -33.38 22.48
CA HIS A 635 3.46 -32.43 21.80
C HIS A 635 4.17 -31.09 21.53
N LEU A 636 4.86 -30.54 22.54
CA LEU A 636 5.59 -29.28 22.42
C LEU A 636 6.77 -29.39 21.44
N LEU A 637 7.53 -30.49 21.50
CA LEU A 637 8.62 -30.76 20.56
C LEU A 637 8.13 -30.86 19.11
N MET A 638 6.93 -31.40 18.91
CA MET A 638 6.28 -31.49 17.61
C MET A 638 5.45 -30.24 17.26
N LEU A 639 5.67 -29.11 17.92
CA LEU A 639 5.00 -27.83 17.62
C LEU A 639 3.46 -27.91 17.71
N SER A 640 2.94 -28.82 18.54
CA SER A 640 1.51 -28.97 18.82
C SER A 640 1.17 -28.35 20.18
N PRO A 641 0.31 -27.31 20.22
CA PRO A 641 -0.04 -26.62 21.46
C PRO A 641 -1.05 -27.39 22.33
N GLY A 642 -1.61 -28.49 21.81
CA GLY A 642 -2.75 -29.17 22.42
C GLY A 642 -4.06 -28.37 22.33
N GLY A 643 -5.15 -28.98 22.78
CA GLY A 643 -6.49 -28.39 22.72
C GLY A 643 -7.30 -28.81 21.49
N PRO A 644 -8.50 -28.23 21.29
CA PRO A 644 -9.42 -28.64 20.23
C PRO A 644 -8.89 -28.31 18.83
N GLY A 645 -9.20 -29.16 17.84
CA GLY A 645 -8.89 -28.92 16.43
C GLY A 645 -7.42 -29.05 16.02
N VAL A 646 -6.53 -29.51 16.90
CA VAL A 646 -5.12 -29.77 16.55
C VAL A 646 -4.96 -31.14 15.84
N PRO A 647 -4.13 -31.23 14.78
CA PRO A 647 -3.80 -32.51 14.16
C PRO A 647 -2.94 -33.38 15.10
N PRO A 648 -2.77 -34.68 14.81
CA PRO A 648 -1.87 -35.57 15.55
C PRO A 648 -0.44 -35.04 15.57
N VAL A 649 0.31 -35.34 16.64
CA VAL A 649 1.70 -34.89 16.82
C VAL A 649 2.64 -35.29 15.69
N TRP A 650 2.39 -36.42 15.01
CA TRP A 650 3.22 -36.87 13.89
C TRP A 650 3.06 -36.00 12.63
N ALA A 651 2.02 -35.16 12.54
CA ALA A 651 1.75 -34.35 11.34
C ALA A 651 2.88 -33.35 11.03
N THR A 652 3.66 -32.94 12.02
CA THR A 652 4.81 -32.03 11.91
C THR A 652 6.16 -32.74 11.96
N ALA A 653 6.19 -34.07 12.13
CA ALA A 653 7.43 -34.83 12.25
C ALA A 653 8.35 -34.65 11.04
N GLY A 654 7.77 -34.52 9.84
CA GLY A 654 8.54 -34.25 8.62
C GLY A 654 9.25 -32.88 8.63
N LEU A 655 8.64 -31.86 9.23
CA LEU A 655 9.26 -30.54 9.39
C LEU A 655 10.46 -30.60 10.36
N ILE A 656 10.31 -31.32 11.48
CA ILE A 656 11.41 -31.53 12.44
C ILE A 656 12.56 -32.29 11.76
N ALA A 657 12.27 -33.36 11.02
CA ALA A 657 13.28 -34.15 10.32
C ALA A 657 14.07 -33.32 9.29
N VAL A 658 13.39 -32.48 8.50
CA VAL A 658 14.02 -31.56 7.54
C VAL A 658 14.91 -30.55 8.25
N ALA A 659 14.48 -30.01 9.38
CA ALA A 659 15.27 -29.05 10.13
C ALA A 659 16.50 -29.69 10.80
N LEU A 660 16.40 -30.91 11.32
CA LEU A 660 17.55 -31.66 11.84
C LEU A 660 18.56 -31.97 10.73
N ALA A 661 18.09 -32.36 9.54
CA ALA A 661 18.95 -32.53 8.37
C ALA A 661 19.67 -31.23 7.98
N ALA A 662 19.07 -30.05 8.23
CA ALA A 662 19.67 -28.75 7.97
C ALA A 662 20.92 -28.47 8.81
N LEU A 663 21.08 -29.09 10.00
CA LEU A 663 22.25 -28.93 10.87
C LEU A 663 23.51 -29.60 10.31
N LEU A 664 23.36 -30.60 9.44
CA LEU A 664 24.48 -31.38 8.89
C LEU A 664 25.24 -30.65 7.76
N LEU A 665 24.80 -29.44 7.38
CA LEU A 665 25.32 -28.68 6.25
C LEU A 665 26.28 -27.58 6.71
N ARG A 666 27.53 -27.58 6.18
CA ARG A 666 28.63 -26.71 6.62
C ARG A 666 28.57 -25.24 6.16
N ARG A 667 27.61 -24.84 5.30
CA ARG A 667 27.50 -23.45 4.75
C ARG A 667 26.25 -22.74 5.28
N HIS A 668 26.36 -21.43 5.56
CA HIS A 668 25.30 -20.55 6.13
C HIS A 668 24.92 -20.82 7.61
N GLN A 669 25.90 -21.24 8.43
CA GLN A 669 25.69 -21.54 9.86
C GLN A 669 25.02 -20.42 10.66
N MET A 670 25.26 -19.14 10.32
CA MET A 670 24.66 -18.00 11.02
C MET A 670 23.12 -17.97 10.92
N VAL A 671 22.55 -18.13 9.71
CA VAL A 671 21.08 -18.07 9.53
C VAL A 671 20.42 -19.29 10.16
N VAL A 672 21.04 -20.46 10.00
CA VAL A 672 20.57 -21.70 10.63
C VAL A 672 20.64 -21.60 12.15
N ALA A 673 21.73 -21.09 12.72
CA ALA A 673 21.89 -20.89 14.16
C ALA A 673 20.88 -19.88 14.72
N ILE A 674 20.60 -18.78 14.01
CA ILE A 674 19.55 -17.83 14.40
C ILE A 674 18.18 -18.52 14.39
N GLY A 675 17.86 -19.28 13.33
CA GLY A 675 16.61 -20.04 13.23
C GLY A 675 16.43 -21.04 14.38
N TRP A 676 17.47 -21.80 14.70
CA TRP A 676 17.48 -22.71 15.85
C TRP A 676 17.41 -21.98 17.19
N GLY A 677 18.07 -20.82 17.33
CA GLY A 677 17.98 -20.00 18.53
C GLY A 677 16.55 -19.50 18.78
N VAL A 678 15.86 -19.04 17.74
CA VAL A 678 14.44 -18.65 17.82
C VAL A 678 13.55 -19.87 18.12
N MET A 679 13.84 -21.03 17.51
CA MET A 679 13.12 -22.28 17.80
C MET A 679 13.23 -22.67 19.27
N LEU A 680 14.45 -22.78 19.80
CA LEU A 680 14.70 -23.19 21.18
C LEU A 680 14.14 -22.19 22.18
N PHE A 681 14.23 -20.89 21.89
CA PHE A 681 13.63 -19.84 22.72
C PHE A 681 12.10 -19.95 22.76
N GLY A 682 11.45 -20.08 21.60
CA GLY A 682 9.99 -20.26 21.53
C GLY A 682 9.53 -21.52 22.25
N LEU A 683 10.25 -22.64 22.11
CA LEU A 683 9.97 -23.89 22.81
C LEU A 683 10.13 -23.76 24.32
N LEU A 684 11.20 -23.09 24.80
CA LEU A 684 11.42 -22.84 26.22
C LEU A 684 10.26 -22.05 26.82
N VAL A 685 9.83 -20.97 26.16
CA VAL A 685 8.69 -20.17 26.63
C VAL A 685 7.39 -20.96 26.55
N ALA A 686 7.18 -21.80 25.53
CA ALA A 686 6.03 -22.69 25.44
C ALA A 686 5.94 -23.66 26.62
N ILE A 687 7.09 -24.22 27.05
CA ILE A 687 7.19 -25.09 28.22
C ILE A 687 6.86 -24.32 29.49
N VAL A 688 7.35 -23.09 29.64
CA VAL A 688 7.02 -22.27 30.82
C VAL A 688 5.52 -21.98 30.85
N VAL A 689 4.94 -21.53 29.72
CA VAL A 689 3.51 -21.20 29.62
C VAL A 689 2.62 -22.42 29.92
N SER A 690 2.98 -23.61 29.46
CA SER A 690 2.20 -24.82 29.69
C SER A 690 2.25 -25.35 31.14
N ARG A 691 3.21 -24.87 31.94
CA ARG A 691 3.40 -25.31 33.34
C ARG A 691 2.90 -24.32 34.37
N VAL A 692 2.63 -23.08 33.97
CA VAL A 692 2.07 -22.06 34.86
C VAL A 692 0.60 -22.35 35.11
N ASN A 693 0.14 -22.24 36.36
CA ASN A 693 -1.26 -22.49 36.75
C ASN A 693 -2.21 -21.33 36.41
N ILE A 694 -2.03 -20.75 35.22
CA ILE A 694 -2.88 -19.73 34.63
C ILE A 694 -3.39 -20.36 33.33
N ALA A 695 -4.65 -20.13 32.97
CA ALA A 695 -5.26 -20.66 31.74
C ALA A 695 -4.66 -20.02 30.46
N ALA A 696 -3.35 -20.13 30.28
CA ALA A 696 -2.57 -19.60 29.18
C ALA A 696 -2.26 -20.72 28.16
N TRP A 697 -2.41 -20.41 26.87
CA TRP A 697 -2.23 -21.38 25.80
C TRP A 697 -0.85 -21.19 25.13
N PRO A 698 -0.04 -22.26 24.94
CA PRO A 698 1.33 -22.13 24.45
C PRO A 698 1.45 -21.87 22.93
N GLY A 699 0.35 -21.57 22.24
CA GLY A 699 0.30 -21.43 20.78
C GLY A 699 1.22 -20.34 20.21
N VAL A 700 1.23 -19.15 20.80
CA VAL A 700 2.07 -18.03 20.31
C VAL A 700 3.58 -18.34 20.41
N PRO A 701 4.12 -18.80 21.56
CA PRO A 701 5.51 -19.27 21.65
C PRO A 701 5.86 -20.37 20.64
N LEU A 702 4.95 -21.32 20.40
CA LEU A 702 5.17 -22.38 19.40
C LEU A 702 5.14 -21.85 17.95
N ALA A 703 4.34 -20.83 17.65
CA ALA A 703 4.37 -20.17 16.35
C ALA A 703 5.73 -19.49 16.09
N PHE A 704 6.32 -18.83 17.10
CA PHE A 704 7.70 -18.33 17.03
C PHE A 704 8.69 -19.47 16.79
N ALA A 705 8.53 -20.59 17.51
CA ALA A 705 9.41 -21.73 17.35
C ALA A 705 9.35 -22.31 15.93
N ALA A 706 8.14 -22.46 15.40
CA ALA A 706 7.88 -22.92 14.04
C ALA A 706 8.46 -21.97 12.98
N THR A 707 8.35 -20.65 13.16
CA THR A 707 8.95 -19.67 12.24
C THR A 707 10.47 -19.80 12.21
N GLY A 708 11.13 -19.91 13.36
CA GLY A 708 12.59 -20.13 13.44
C GLY A 708 13.02 -21.40 12.68
N LEU A 709 12.26 -22.48 12.87
CA LEU A 709 12.49 -23.76 12.22
C LEU A 709 12.30 -23.71 10.69
N LEU A 710 11.23 -23.06 10.23
CA LEU A 710 10.91 -22.91 8.81
C LEU A 710 11.93 -22.03 8.09
N VAL A 711 12.42 -20.96 8.72
CA VAL A 711 13.50 -20.13 8.17
C VAL A 711 14.78 -20.95 8.01
N ALA A 712 15.13 -21.77 9.00
CA ALA A 712 16.29 -22.67 8.91
C ALA A 712 16.13 -23.71 7.79
N ALA A 713 14.93 -24.29 7.63
CA ALA A 713 14.64 -25.28 6.59
C ALA A 713 14.63 -24.69 5.17
N ALA A 714 13.97 -23.55 4.96
CA ALA A 714 13.73 -23.02 3.61
C ALA A 714 14.97 -22.39 2.97
N HIS A 715 15.93 -21.90 3.76
CA HIS A 715 17.19 -21.38 3.22
C HIS A 715 18.02 -22.47 2.50
N GLN A 716 17.78 -23.75 2.83
CA GLN A 716 18.47 -24.89 2.22
C GLN A 716 17.79 -25.44 0.96
N ALA A 717 16.57 -25.01 0.65
CA ALA A 717 15.78 -25.56 -0.44
C ALA A 717 16.39 -25.33 -1.85
N HIS A 718 17.18 -24.27 -2.04
CA HIS A 718 17.85 -24.01 -3.32
C HIS A 718 18.90 -25.10 -3.68
N ARG A 719 19.38 -25.86 -2.70
CA ARG A 719 20.35 -26.94 -2.92
C ARG A 719 19.74 -28.29 -3.30
N ILE A 720 18.41 -28.40 -3.32
CA ILE A 720 17.72 -29.58 -3.89
C ILE A 720 18.16 -29.79 -5.36
N ALA A 721 18.46 -28.71 -6.08
CA ALA A 721 19.02 -28.77 -7.42
C ALA A 721 20.45 -29.35 -7.46
N GLU A 722 21.31 -29.01 -6.50
CA GLU A 722 22.66 -29.58 -6.37
C GLU A 722 22.61 -31.08 -6.03
N PHE A 723 21.68 -31.51 -5.18
CA PHE A 723 21.49 -32.92 -4.84
C PHE A 723 20.89 -33.75 -5.99
N ARG A 724 20.11 -33.14 -6.89
CA ARG A 724 19.64 -33.80 -8.14
C ARG A 724 20.80 -34.19 -9.06
N ALA A 725 21.92 -33.48 -9.01
CA ALA A 725 23.12 -33.79 -9.77
C ALA A 725 24.02 -34.87 -9.13
N ALA A 726 23.77 -35.24 -7.87
CA ALA A 726 24.53 -36.29 -7.20
C ALA A 726 24.12 -37.70 -7.68
N ARG A 727 25.10 -38.63 -7.76
CA ARG A 727 24.86 -40.07 -8.06
C ARG A 727 24.89 -40.90 -6.76
N GLY A 728 24.13 -42.01 -6.72
CA GLY A 728 24.11 -42.98 -5.61
C GLY A 728 23.22 -42.60 -4.42
N TRP A 729 23.56 -43.12 -3.22
CA TRP A 729 22.79 -42.99 -1.96
C TRP A 729 22.44 -41.55 -1.56
N ARG A 730 23.26 -40.57 -1.94
CA ARG A 730 23.02 -39.14 -1.66
C ARG A 730 21.80 -38.59 -2.41
N ARG A 731 21.49 -39.12 -3.60
CA ARG A 731 20.29 -38.75 -4.37
C ARG A 731 19.03 -39.31 -3.74
N LEU A 732 19.08 -40.55 -3.26
CA LEU A 732 17.98 -41.20 -2.54
C LEU A 732 17.65 -40.45 -1.24
N GLY A 733 18.68 -40.10 -0.45
CA GLY A 733 18.49 -39.29 0.76
C GLY A 733 17.86 -37.92 0.49
N ALA A 734 18.29 -37.23 -0.57
CA ALA A 734 17.70 -35.94 -0.94
C ALA A 734 16.25 -36.05 -1.43
N MET A 735 15.92 -37.09 -2.22
CA MET A 735 14.55 -37.35 -2.64
C MET A 735 13.64 -37.65 -1.44
N LEU A 736 14.12 -38.44 -0.47
CA LEU A 736 13.39 -38.72 0.75
C LEU A 736 13.11 -37.43 1.55
N ILE A 737 14.10 -36.54 1.70
CA ILE A 737 13.92 -35.24 2.37
C ILE A 737 12.85 -34.40 1.66
N VAL A 738 12.84 -34.36 0.33
CA VAL A 738 11.83 -33.63 -0.44
C VAL A 738 10.44 -34.23 -0.24
N VAL A 739 10.30 -35.55 -0.34
CA VAL A 739 9.02 -36.25 -0.11
C VAL A 739 8.50 -35.94 1.30
N VAL A 740 9.35 -36.06 2.33
CA VAL A 740 9.00 -35.78 3.72
C VAL A 740 8.64 -34.30 3.94
N ALA A 741 9.36 -33.37 3.30
CA ALA A 741 9.09 -31.94 3.38
C ALA A 741 7.71 -31.59 2.81
N PHE A 742 7.34 -32.12 1.64
CA PHE A 742 6.04 -31.85 1.01
C PHE A 742 4.89 -32.65 1.63
N ALA A 743 5.16 -33.82 2.21
CA ALA A 743 4.16 -34.62 2.90
C ALA A 743 3.56 -33.89 4.12
N THR A 744 4.34 -33.06 4.80
CA THR A 744 3.93 -32.35 6.02
C THR A 744 2.72 -31.42 5.80
N PRO A 745 2.77 -30.38 4.93
CA PRO A 745 1.61 -29.51 4.69
C PRO A 745 0.44 -30.26 4.02
N LEU A 746 0.72 -31.24 3.15
CA LEU A 746 -0.33 -32.05 2.52
C LEU A 746 -1.10 -32.90 3.53
N ALA A 747 -0.40 -33.57 4.45
CA ALA A 747 -1.01 -34.36 5.51
C ALA A 747 -1.78 -33.47 6.48
N ALA A 748 -1.24 -32.32 6.87
CA ALA A 748 -1.93 -31.35 7.72
C ALA A 748 -3.23 -30.86 7.08
N ALA A 749 -3.21 -30.48 5.80
CA ALA A 749 -4.40 -30.06 5.06
C ALA A 749 -5.42 -31.20 4.93
N ALA A 750 -5.00 -32.41 4.52
CA ALA A 750 -5.90 -33.54 4.36
C ALA A 750 -6.58 -33.93 5.68
N LEU A 751 -5.80 -34.02 6.76
CA LEU A 751 -6.34 -34.34 8.10
C LEU A 751 -7.31 -33.27 8.59
N TRP A 752 -7.01 -31.99 8.34
CA TRP A 752 -7.90 -30.90 8.73
C TRP A 752 -9.21 -30.92 7.96
N VAL A 753 -9.17 -31.13 6.64
CA VAL A 753 -10.38 -31.28 5.79
C VAL A 753 -11.20 -32.52 6.20
N MET A 754 -10.54 -33.63 6.55
CA MET A 754 -11.21 -34.85 6.98
C MET A 754 -11.92 -34.70 8.34
N ARG A 755 -11.23 -34.09 9.32
CA ARG A 755 -11.78 -33.89 10.68
C ARG A 755 -12.79 -32.75 10.73
N GLY A 756 -12.59 -31.74 9.90
CA GLY A 756 -13.33 -30.48 9.93
C GLY A 756 -13.00 -29.61 11.14
N ALA A 757 -13.70 -28.47 11.25
CA ALA A 757 -13.60 -27.54 12.38
C ALA A 757 -14.32 -28.04 13.65
N GLN A 758 -14.06 -29.29 14.05
CA GLN A 758 -14.59 -29.85 15.30
C GLN A 758 -13.94 -29.13 16.49
N GLY A 759 -14.70 -28.26 17.14
CA GLY A 759 -14.23 -27.43 18.24
C GLY A 759 -15.36 -26.75 19.00
N PRO A 760 -15.03 -26.06 20.10
CA PRO A 760 -15.99 -25.29 20.89
C PRO A 760 -16.51 -24.03 20.19
N LEU A 761 -15.88 -23.59 19.09
CA LEU A 761 -16.39 -22.51 18.25
C LEU A 761 -17.63 -22.97 17.47
N ARG A 762 -18.70 -22.19 17.54
CA ARG A 762 -19.98 -22.43 16.86
C ARG A 762 -20.47 -21.16 16.16
N GLY A 763 -21.41 -21.33 15.23
CA GLY A 763 -22.04 -20.23 14.49
C GLY A 763 -23.57 -20.19 14.60
N ASP A 764 -24.15 -21.10 15.38
CA ASP A 764 -25.60 -21.23 15.61
C ASP A 764 -26.04 -20.62 16.95
N LEU A 765 -25.23 -19.74 17.54
CA LEU A 765 -25.54 -19.15 18.84
C LEU A 765 -26.65 -18.11 18.71
N SER A 766 -27.77 -18.38 19.40
CA SER A 766 -28.83 -17.41 19.65
C SER A 766 -28.39 -16.38 20.71
N ASP A 767 -29.02 -15.21 20.72
CA ASP A 767 -28.70 -14.16 21.68
C ASP A 767 -28.83 -14.69 23.14
N PRO A 768 -27.80 -14.54 23.98
CA PRO A 768 -27.84 -15.00 25.37
C PRO A 768 -28.88 -14.29 26.25
N VAL A 769 -29.41 -13.13 25.85
CA VAL A 769 -30.51 -12.47 26.57
C VAL A 769 -31.85 -12.96 26.02
N PRO A 770 -32.77 -13.48 26.87
CA PRO A 770 -34.13 -13.77 26.42
C PRO A 770 -34.79 -12.50 25.88
N VAL A 771 -35.38 -12.56 24.68
CA VAL A 771 -36.04 -11.41 24.01
C VAL A 771 -37.01 -10.66 24.93
N LEU A 772 -37.71 -11.38 25.81
CA LEU A 772 -38.63 -10.80 26.79
C LEU A 772 -37.91 -9.91 27.83
N ALA A 773 -36.70 -10.27 28.24
CA ALA A 773 -35.90 -9.47 29.16
C ALA A 773 -35.34 -8.21 28.47
N GLU A 774 -34.97 -8.30 27.19
CA GLU A 774 -34.49 -7.14 26.42
C GLU A 774 -35.62 -6.11 26.18
N LEU A 775 -36.84 -6.56 25.85
CA LEU A 775 -37.99 -5.68 25.62
C LEU A 775 -38.54 -5.01 26.89
N GLN A 776 -38.29 -5.58 28.07
CA GLN A 776 -38.85 -5.12 29.35
C GLN A 776 -37.83 -4.45 30.27
N SER A 777 -36.57 -4.33 29.84
CA SER A 777 -35.52 -3.65 30.61
C SER A 777 -35.39 -2.20 30.18
N GLU A 778 -35.37 -1.27 31.13
CA GLU A 778 -35.01 0.12 30.86
C GLU A 778 -33.50 0.26 30.60
N PRO A 779 -33.04 1.32 29.90
CA PRO A 779 -31.61 1.54 29.65
C PRO A 779 -30.78 1.57 30.94
N GLY A 780 -29.87 0.60 31.07
CA GLY A 780 -28.98 0.45 32.24
C GLY A 780 -29.41 -0.63 33.24
N GLU A 781 -30.64 -1.14 33.14
CA GLU A 781 -31.06 -2.36 33.82
C GLU A 781 -30.37 -3.58 33.21
N GLY A 782 -30.12 -4.59 34.05
CA GLY A 782 -29.35 -5.77 33.70
C GLY A 782 -30.07 -7.09 33.95
N THR A 783 -29.69 -8.09 33.18
CA THR A 783 -30.12 -9.48 33.29
C THR A 783 -28.95 -10.31 33.83
N LEU A 784 -29.17 -10.98 34.96
CA LEU A 784 -28.22 -11.87 35.60
C LEU A 784 -28.41 -13.30 35.07
N LEU A 785 -27.46 -13.80 34.30
CA LEU A 785 -27.39 -15.17 33.83
C LEU A 785 -26.67 -16.04 34.87
N LEU A 786 -27.35 -17.04 35.43
CA LEU A 786 -26.76 -18.03 36.34
C LEU A 786 -26.55 -19.35 35.61
N ARG A 787 -25.36 -19.93 35.74
CA ARG A 787 -25.00 -21.24 35.19
C ARG A 787 -24.58 -22.18 36.32
N PRO A 788 -25.47 -23.08 36.77
CA PRO A 788 -25.12 -24.08 37.77
C PRO A 788 -24.15 -25.12 37.18
N ARG A 789 -23.20 -25.57 37.99
CA ARG A 789 -22.24 -26.61 37.63
C ARG A 789 -21.58 -27.24 38.87
N ASP A 790 -21.71 -28.56 39.05
CA ASP A 790 -20.98 -29.35 40.06
C ASP A 790 -21.02 -28.73 41.48
N GLY A 791 -22.20 -28.25 41.92
CA GLY A 791 -22.38 -27.60 43.23
C GLY A 791 -21.85 -26.16 43.32
N ARG A 792 -21.39 -25.57 42.23
CA ARG A 792 -21.04 -24.14 42.09
C ARG A 792 -21.99 -23.45 41.13
N VAL A 793 -22.15 -22.14 41.25
CA VAL A 793 -22.93 -21.33 40.30
C VAL A 793 -22.02 -20.26 39.72
N GLY A 794 -21.80 -20.33 38.41
CA GLY A 794 -21.19 -19.22 37.66
C GLY A 794 -22.25 -18.19 37.34
N TYR A 795 -21.88 -16.92 37.25
CA TYR A 795 -22.81 -15.85 36.88
C TYR A 795 -22.23 -14.92 35.82
N THR A 796 -23.11 -14.26 35.08
CA THR A 796 -22.75 -13.20 34.12
C THR A 796 -23.83 -12.13 34.16
N LEU A 797 -23.45 -10.88 34.38
CA LEU A 797 -24.38 -9.75 34.37
C LEU A 797 -24.33 -9.06 33.00
N MET A 798 -25.47 -9.04 32.32
CA MET A 798 -25.64 -8.42 30.99
C MET A 798 -26.47 -7.16 31.12
N ARG A 799 -26.13 -6.08 30.41
CA ARG A 799 -26.76 -4.75 30.58
C ARG A 799 -27.54 -4.37 29.32
N GLY A 800 -28.82 -4.76 29.26
CA GLY A 800 -29.78 -4.36 28.21
C GLY A 800 -29.43 -4.72 26.76
N ARG A 801 -28.31 -5.42 26.50
CA ARG A 801 -27.85 -5.86 25.17
C ARG A 801 -26.92 -7.06 25.28
N GLY A 802 -26.67 -7.72 24.14
CA GLY A 802 -25.63 -8.73 24.00
C GLY A 802 -24.22 -8.22 24.35
N PRO A 803 -23.30 -9.12 24.74
CA PRO A 803 -21.96 -8.74 25.19
C PRO A 803 -21.09 -8.35 23.99
N LEU A 804 -20.32 -7.27 24.13
CA LEU A 804 -19.34 -6.86 23.10
C LEU A 804 -17.98 -7.50 23.38
N ILE A 805 -17.24 -7.76 22.30
CA ILE A 805 -15.82 -8.12 22.41
C ILE A 805 -15.06 -6.95 23.03
N GLY A 806 -14.28 -7.22 24.09
CA GLY A 806 -13.60 -6.20 24.89
C GLY A 806 -14.15 -6.09 26.30
N GLU A 807 -15.44 -6.37 26.50
CA GLU A 807 -16.08 -6.20 27.81
C GLU A 807 -15.64 -7.25 28.84
N SER A 808 -15.20 -8.43 28.38
CA SER A 808 -14.65 -9.48 29.24
C SER A 808 -13.37 -9.10 29.97
N ASP A 809 -12.64 -8.13 29.44
CA ASP A 809 -11.29 -7.79 29.91
C ASP A 809 -11.30 -6.54 30.79
N LEU A 810 -12.46 -5.90 30.93
CA LEU A 810 -12.69 -4.76 31.81
C LEU A 810 -12.78 -5.22 33.26
N GLU A 811 -12.12 -4.51 34.16
CA GLU A 811 -12.14 -4.85 35.59
C GLU A 811 -13.23 -4.07 36.33
N SER A 812 -14.07 -4.79 37.07
CA SER A 812 -14.95 -4.19 38.07
C SER A 812 -14.25 -4.07 39.44
N PRO A 813 -14.57 -3.04 40.26
CA PRO A 813 -13.99 -2.87 41.59
C PRO A 813 -14.17 -4.12 42.46
N ARG A 814 -13.08 -4.62 43.07
CA ARG A 814 -13.08 -5.88 43.85
C ARG A 814 -14.13 -5.89 44.97
N ASP A 815 -14.23 -4.81 45.74
CA ASP A 815 -15.22 -4.69 46.83
C ASP A 815 -16.67 -4.79 46.36
N VAL A 816 -16.97 -4.33 45.13
CA VAL A 816 -18.31 -4.44 44.54
C VAL A 816 -18.53 -5.85 44.03
N THR A 817 -17.53 -6.44 43.38
CA THR A 817 -17.56 -7.82 42.89
C THR A 817 -17.73 -8.84 44.01
N ASP A 818 -17.03 -8.68 45.13
CA ASP A 818 -17.11 -9.61 46.28
C ASP A 818 -18.50 -9.55 46.94
N ARG A 819 -19.05 -8.34 47.13
CA ARG A 819 -20.41 -8.14 47.64
C ARG A 819 -21.46 -8.73 46.69
N PHE A 820 -21.30 -8.49 45.39
CA PHE A 820 -22.21 -9.04 44.38
C PHE A 820 -22.13 -10.56 44.30
N THR A 821 -20.93 -11.14 44.30
CA THR A 821 -20.70 -12.59 44.31
C THR A 821 -21.34 -13.24 45.53
N THR A 822 -21.18 -12.61 46.70
CA THR A 822 -21.82 -13.06 47.94
C THR A 822 -23.35 -13.02 47.82
N ALA A 823 -23.92 -11.98 47.21
CA ALA A 823 -25.36 -11.89 46.97
C ALA A 823 -25.87 -12.96 45.99
N VAL A 824 -25.14 -13.23 44.91
CA VAL A 824 -25.48 -14.30 43.96
C VAL A 824 -25.41 -15.67 44.62
N ALA A 825 -24.38 -15.94 45.44
CA ALA A 825 -24.26 -17.19 46.18
C ALA A 825 -25.39 -17.35 47.22
N GLY A 826 -25.72 -16.27 47.93
CA GLY A 826 -26.86 -16.20 48.85
C GLY A 826 -28.18 -16.55 48.14
N LEU A 827 -28.41 -15.92 46.98
CA LEU A 827 -29.58 -16.16 46.13
C LEU A 827 -29.66 -17.63 45.66
N ALA A 828 -28.56 -18.16 45.12
CA ALA A 828 -28.49 -19.54 44.64
C ALA A 828 -28.67 -20.59 45.76
N SER A 829 -28.35 -20.22 47.00
CA SER A 829 -28.53 -21.07 48.19
C SER A 829 -29.91 -20.93 48.86
N GLY A 830 -30.78 -20.05 48.35
CA GLY A 830 -32.11 -19.80 48.91
C GLY A 830 -32.12 -18.98 50.21
N ARG A 831 -31.05 -18.25 50.52
CA ARG A 831 -30.95 -17.45 51.75
C ARG A 831 -31.41 -16.01 51.49
N GLY A 832 -32.37 -15.52 52.28
CA GLY A 832 -32.66 -14.10 52.63
C GLY A 832 -32.98 -13.06 51.54
N SER A 833 -34.00 -12.21 51.79
CA SER A 833 -34.41 -11.08 50.93
C SER A 833 -33.35 -9.99 50.73
N THR A 834 -32.41 -9.85 51.67
CA THR A 834 -31.36 -8.81 51.68
C THR A 834 -30.41 -8.90 50.49
N TYR A 835 -30.20 -10.11 49.95
CA TYR A 835 -29.35 -10.30 48.76
C TYR A 835 -30.07 -9.88 47.47
N VAL A 836 -31.39 -10.03 47.40
CA VAL A 836 -32.17 -9.55 46.24
C VAL A 836 -32.15 -8.03 46.17
N GLU A 837 -32.22 -7.34 47.31
CA GLU A 837 -32.04 -5.88 47.39
C GLU A 837 -30.65 -5.44 46.92
N THR A 838 -29.60 -6.20 47.27
CA THR A 838 -28.22 -5.93 46.81
C THR A 838 -28.07 -6.10 45.29
N LEU A 839 -28.78 -7.07 44.70
CA LEU A 839 -28.82 -7.26 43.25
C LEU A 839 -29.62 -6.14 42.57
N ALA A 840 -30.77 -5.75 43.14
CA ALA A 840 -31.58 -4.64 42.65
C ALA A 840 -30.84 -3.30 42.71
N SER A 841 -30.06 -3.06 43.76
CA SER A 841 -29.23 -1.84 43.90
C SER A 841 -28.06 -1.81 42.92
N SER A 842 -27.66 -2.98 42.42
CA SER A 842 -26.64 -3.14 41.38
C SER A 842 -27.22 -3.04 39.96
N GLY A 843 -28.52 -2.80 39.82
CA GLY A 843 -29.21 -2.66 38.55
C GLY A 843 -29.72 -3.97 37.94
N VAL A 844 -29.84 -5.06 38.71
CA VAL A 844 -30.37 -6.34 38.21
C VAL A 844 -31.90 -6.34 38.23
N ARG A 845 -32.52 -6.47 37.05
CA ARG A 845 -33.98 -6.55 36.88
C ARG A 845 -34.48 -7.97 36.66
N PHE A 846 -33.71 -8.76 35.90
CA PHE A 846 -34.06 -10.13 35.56
C PHE A 846 -32.96 -11.09 36.00
N VAL A 847 -33.35 -12.30 36.40
CA VAL A 847 -32.45 -13.43 36.65
C VAL A 847 -32.86 -14.54 35.69
N THR A 848 -31.92 -15.07 34.92
CA THR A 848 -32.15 -16.12 33.93
C THR A 848 -31.23 -17.31 34.19
N VAL A 849 -31.75 -18.51 34.01
CA VAL A 849 -31.00 -19.77 34.13
C VAL A 849 -31.21 -20.56 32.85
N PRO A 850 -30.15 -20.91 32.10
CA PRO A 850 -30.30 -21.72 30.89
C PRO A 850 -30.72 -23.15 31.25
N GLY A 851 -31.55 -23.76 30.41
CA GLY A 851 -32.08 -25.10 30.63
C GLY A 851 -31.06 -26.21 30.38
N PRO A 852 -31.26 -27.41 30.97
CA PRO A 852 -32.27 -27.74 31.97
C PRO A 852 -31.93 -27.14 33.34
N VAL A 853 -32.92 -26.52 33.99
CA VAL A 853 -32.74 -25.86 35.30
C VAL A 853 -32.70 -26.93 36.41
N ASP A 854 -31.67 -26.90 37.25
CA ASP A 854 -31.57 -27.78 38.42
C ASP A 854 -32.74 -27.54 39.39
N PRO A 855 -33.53 -28.58 39.75
CA PRO A 855 -34.63 -28.47 40.70
C PRO A 855 -34.25 -27.89 42.07
N ALA A 856 -32.99 -28.01 42.50
CA ALA A 856 -32.50 -27.38 43.72
C ALA A 856 -32.37 -25.87 43.57
N LEU A 857 -31.77 -25.41 42.47
CA LEU A 857 -31.63 -23.98 42.16
C LEU A 857 -33.00 -23.34 41.87
N GLN A 858 -33.88 -24.05 41.17
CA GLN A 858 -35.26 -23.59 40.94
C GLN A 858 -35.98 -23.33 42.27
N ARG A 859 -35.95 -24.29 43.21
CA ARG A 859 -36.57 -24.12 44.52
C ARG A 859 -35.95 -22.96 45.31
N ALA A 860 -34.63 -22.79 45.22
CA ALA A 860 -33.94 -21.67 45.85
C ALA A 860 -34.43 -20.32 45.30
N LEU A 861 -34.59 -20.18 43.98
CA LEU A 861 -35.10 -18.96 43.35
C LEU A 861 -36.59 -18.71 43.63
N ASP A 862 -37.43 -19.75 43.55
CA ASP A 862 -38.87 -19.68 43.81
C ASP A 862 -39.17 -19.40 45.30
N SER A 863 -38.24 -19.70 46.21
CA SER A 863 -38.39 -19.40 47.65
C SER A 863 -38.18 -17.93 48.02
N GLN A 864 -37.68 -17.09 47.10
CA GLN A 864 -37.40 -15.68 47.37
C GLN A 864 -38.66 -14.81 47.14
N PRO A 865 -39.20 -14.13 48.16
CA PRO A 865 -40.42 -13.32 48.02
C PRO A 865 -40.27 -12.16 47.03
N ALA A 866 -39.04 -11.68 46.81
CA ALA A 866 -38.73 -10.55 45.94
C ALA A 866 -38.47 -10.95 44.47
N LEU A 867 -38.55 -12.25 44.12
CA LEU A 867 -38.45 -12.75 42.76
C LEU A 867 -39.79 -13.33 42.28
N VAL A 868 -40.24 -12.87 41.11
CA VAL A 868 -41.45 -13.38 40.46
C VAL A 868 -41.03 -14.18 39.24
N ARG A 869 -41.38 -15.47 39.21
CA ARG A 869 -41.14 -16.32 38.03
C ARG A 869 -41.99 -15.84 36.85
N VAL A 870 -41.32 -15.55 35.74
CA VAL A 870 -41.93 -15.05 34.49
C VAL A 870 -42.13 -16.19 33.51
N SER A 871 -41.13 -17.05 33.33
CA SER A 871 -41.20 -18.23 32.46
C SER A 871 -40.35 -19.38 32.99
N LEU A 872 -40.76 -20.61 32.69
CA LEU A 872 -39.99 -21.83 32.90
C LEU A 872 -40.29 -22.78 31.74
N SER A 873 -39.27 -23.10 30.96
CA SER A 873 -39.34 -23.97 29.79
C SER A 873 -38.15 -24.94 29.79
N GLU A 874 -38.17 -25.90 28.86
CA GLU A 874 -37.01 -26.79 28.63
C GLU A 874 -35.75 -26.01 28.20
N THR A 875 -35.92 -24.82 27.62
CA THR A 875 -34.84 -23.93 27.19
C THR A 875 -34.25 -23.09 28.33
N GLY A 876 -34.96 -22.93 29.46
CA GLY A 876 -34.49 -22.20 30.63
C GLY A 876 -35.59 -21.60 31.50
N GLY A 877 -35.21 -20.88 32.55
CA GLY A 877 -36.12 -20.15 33.43
C GLY A 877 -35.78 -18.66 33.51
N LEU A 878 -36.81 -17.82 33.65
CA LEU A 878 -36.70 -16.37 33.82
C LEU A 878 -37.48 -15.92 35.05
N TRP A 879 -36.82 -15.16 35.91
CA TRP A 879 -37.38 -14.53 37.11
C TRP A 879 -37.18 -13.01 37.03
N ARG A 880 -38.14 -12.24 37.54
CA ARG A 880 -38.13 -10.78 37.59
C ARG A 880 -38.06 -10.30 39.03
N VAL A 881 -37.21 -9.32 39.30
CA VAL A 881 -37.12 -8.65 40.61
C VAL A 881 -38.33 -7.74 40.79
N ALA A 882 -39.09 -7.94 41.87
CA ALA A 882 -40.33 -7.21 42.13
C ALA A 882 -40.12 -5.77 42.65
N GLY A 883 -38.97 -5.49 43.26
CA GLY A 883 -38.62 -4.17 43.81
C GLY A 883 -38.20 -3.13 42.76
N GLN A 884 -38.00 -1.88 43.21
CA GLN A 884 -37.38 -0.84 42.39
C GLN A 884 -35.90 -1.17 42.17
N VAL A 885 -35.46 -1.06 40.92
CA VAL A 885 -34.07 -1.27 40.51
C VAL A 885 -33.40 0.08 40.36
N THR A 886 -32.26 0.28 41.02
CA THR A 886 -31.47 1.52 40.86
C THR A 886 -30.28 1.24 39.96
N VAL A 887 -30.18 1.98 38.86
CA VAL A 887 -28.99 1.98 38.01
C VAL A 887 -27.99 2.98 38.60
N PRO A 888 -26.77 2.56 38.98
CA PRO A 888 -25.76 3.48 39.50
C PRO A 888 -25.42 4.53 38.42
N PRO A 889 -25.47 5.84 38.74
CA PRO A 889 -25.06 6.86 37.79
C PRO A 889 -23.54 6.77 37.52
N PRO A 890 -23.08 7.12 36.30
CA PRO A 890 -21.66 7.18 36.01
C PRO A 890 -20.95 8.20 36.92
N PRO A 891 -19.74 7.93 37.40
CA PRO A 891 -18.99 8.83 38.27
C PRO A 891 -18.71 10.18 37.57
N ALA A 892 -18.88 11.30 38.28
CA ALA A 892 -18.83 12.66 37.73
C ALA A 892 -17.44 13.15 37.27
N THR A 893 -16.36 12.41 37.59
CA THR A 893 -14.98 12.90 37.47
C THR A 893 -14.04 11.89 36.82
N ALA A 894 -13.90 11.91 35.49
CA ALA A 894 -12.73 11.33 34.80
C ALA A 894 -12.50 11.77 33.33
N GLY A 895 -13.31 12.66 32.75
CA GLY A 895 -13.33 12.80 31.29
C GLY A 895 -12.18 13.59 30.62
N THR A 896 -11.40 14.43 31.31
CA THR A 896 -10.45 15.35 30.64
C THR A 896 -9.11 14.71 30.29
N LEU A 897 -8.50 13.97 31.22
CA LEU A 897 -7.25 13.24 30.97
C LEU A 897 -7.45 12.11 29.96
N HIS A 898 -8.57 11.38 30.06
CA HIS A 898 -8.91 10.33 29.12
C HIS A 898 -9.03 10.87 27.68
N ARG A 899 -9.84 11.91 27.48
CA ARG A 899 -9.98 12.57 26.17
C ARG A 899 -8.67 13.18 25.67
N GLY A 900 -7.88 13.82 26.54
CA GLY A 900 -6.58 14.39 26.18
C GLY A 900 -5.61 13.33 25.66
N TRP A 901 -5.57 12.16 26.32
CA TRP A 901 -4.77 11.03 25.86
C TRP A 901 -5.27 10.46 24.53
N LEU A 902 -6.58 10.28 24.33
CA LEU A 902 -7.13 9.76 23.07
C LEU A 902 -6.72 10.63 21.87
N TRP A 903 -6.79 11.96 22.01
CA TRP A 903 -6.31 12.88 20.97
C TRP A 903 -4.81 12.77 20.73
N ALA A 904 -4.00 12.70 21.79
CA ALA A 904 -2.56 12.53 21.69
C ALA A 904 -2.18 11.19 21.01
N GLN A 905 -2.87 10.11 21.37
CA GLN A 905 -2.68 8.78 20.81
C GLN A 905 -3.08 8.74 19.33
N GLY A 906 -4.19 9.37 18.94
CA GLY A 906 -4.59 9.52 17.53
C GLY A 906 -3.55 10.29 16.72
N GLY A 907 -3.02 11.39 17.26
CA GLY A 907 -1.92 12.15 16.65
C GLY A 907 -0.64 11.33 16.52
N LEU A 908 -0.28 10.56 17.54
CA LEU A 908 0.89 9.68 17.54
C LEU A 908 0.74 8.55 16.52
N LEU A 909 -0.44 7.96 16.40
CA LEU A 909 -0.73 6.91 15.42
C LEU A 909 -0.56 7.44 13.99
N VAL A 910 -1.10 8.63 13.69
CA VAL A 910 -0.93 9.29 12.38
C VAL A 910 0.55 9.56 12.11
N LEU A 911 1.29 10.08 13.11
CA LEU A 911 2.73 10.31 12.98
C LEU A 911 3.49 9.01 12.69
N VAL A 912 3.23 7.94 13.44
CA VAL A 912 3.88 6.62 13.25
C VAL A 912 3.55 6.05 11.86
N LEU A 913 2.30 6.13 11.41
CA LEU A 913 1.89 5.72 10.05
C LEU A 913 2.65 6.50 8.98
N ILE A 914 2.76 7.82 9.14
CA ILE A 914 3.56 8.68 8.25
C ILE A 914 5.03 8.26 8.31
N LEU A 915 5.61 7.91 9.46
CA LEU A 915 7.02 7.54 9.54
C LEU A 915 7.29 6.11 9.02
N ALA A 916 6.31 5.21 9.13
CA ALA A 916 6.37 3.82 8.70
C ALA A 916 6.19 3.61 7.18
N SER A 917 5.42 4.47 6.49
CA SER A 917 5.07 4.21 5.09
C SER A 917 6.27 4.24 4.12
N PRO A 918 6.25 3.52 2.99
CA PRO A 918 7.34 3.54 2.01
C PRO A 918 7.46 4.95 1.40
N GLY A 919 8.62 5.59 1.54
CA GLY A 919 8.91 6.85 0.86
C GLY A 919 9.81 6.60 -0.33
N ALA A 920 9.36 6.95 -1.54
CA ALA A 920 10.23 7.09 -2.70
C ALA A 920 11.10 8.32 -2.48
N ARG A 921 12.28 8.14 -1.87
CA ARG A 921 13.36 9.08 -2.16
C ARG A 921 13.81 8.72 -3.56
N THR A 922 13.32 9.47 -4.56
CA THR A 922 14.16 9.73 -5.71
C THR A 922 15.44 10.31 -5.13
N LYS A 923 16.55 9.58 -5.19
CA LYS A 923 17.85 10.25 -5.15
C LYS A 923 17.81 11.19 -6.35
N GLU A 924 17.53 12.47 -6.11
CA GLU A 924 17.87 13.49 -7.09
C GLU A 924 19.40 13.52 -7.11
N PRO A 925 20.05 13.33 -8.27
CA PRO A 925 21.45 13.68 -8.39
C PRO A 925 21.51 15.21 -8.34
N GLU A 926 21.56 15.75 -7.11
CA GLU A 926 21.99 17.11 -6.86
C GLU A 926 23.51 17.16 -7.09
N GLY A 927 23.91 17.91 -8.12
CA GLY A 927 25.23 18.53 -8.24
C GLY A 927 26.40 17.59 -8.51
N ASP A 928 26.69 17.35 -9.79
CA ASP A 928 28.05 17.39 -10.36
C ASP A 928 27.94 17.21 -11.89
N TYR A 929 27.55 18.29 -12.59
CA TYR A 929 27.59 18.35 -14.05
C TYR A 929 28.31 19.61 -14.56
N ILE A 930 29.20 20.16 -13.73
CA ILE A 930 30.19 21.13 -14.17
C ILE A 930 31.54 20.42 -14.02
N ASP A 931 32.23 20.28 -15.14
CA ASP A 931 33.59 19.75 -15.33
C ASP A 931 33.84 18.25 -15.07
N ALA A 932 33.56 17.43 -16.08
CA ALA A 932 34.31 16.19 -16.30
C ALA A 932 35.16 16.35 -17.57
N PRO A 933 36.51 16.32 -17.48
CA PRO A 933 37.37 16.28 -18.67
C PRO A 933 37.14 14.95 -19.42
N PRO A 934 37.38 14.89 -20.73
CA PRO A 934 37.04 13.74 -21.55
C PRO A 934 37.81 12.49 -21.10
N GLU A 935 37.10 11.44 -20.70
CA GLU A 935 37.67 10.12 -20.41
C GLU A 935 38.27 9.49 -21.68
N GLU A 936 39.55 9.13 -21.60
CA GLU A 936 40.26 8.35 -22.61
C GLU A 936 39.66 6.94 -22.77
N ALA A 937 39.55 6.50 -24.02
CA ALA A 937 38.96 5.22 -24.40
C ALA A 937 39.67 4.00 -23.75
N PRO A 938 38.93 2.93 -23.40
CA PRO A 938 39.52 1.79 -22.71
C PRO A 938 40.38 0.95 -23.66
N ARG A 939 41.69 0.92 -23.40
CA ARG A 939 42.65 0.02 -24.06
C ARG A 939 42.38 -1.43 -23.63
N ASN A 940 41.86 -2.22 -24.57
CA ASN A 940 41.79 -3.68 -24.51
C ASN A 940 43.15 -4.31 -24.15
N ARG A 941 43.23 -5.05 -23.05
CA ARG A 941 44.28 -6.07 -22.81
C ARG A 941 43.63 -7.43 -22.56
N ARG A 942 43.40 -8.17 -23.64
CA ARG A 942 43.42 -9.63 -23.64
C ARG A 942 44.89 -10.09 -23.59
N ARG A 943 45.26 -10.92 -22.62
CA ARG A 943 46.34 -11.90 -22.81
C ARG A 943 45.96 -13.20 -22.12
N ALA A 944 45.83 -14.24 -22.95
CA ALA A 944 45.80 -15.63 -22.55
C ALA A 944 47.18 -16.25 -22.82
N LYS A 945 47.48 -17.28 -22.01
CA LYS A 945 48.30 -18.46 -22.27
C LYS A 945 49.84 -18.43 -22.11
N GLU A 946 50.25 -19.31 -21.17
CA GLU A 946 51.22 -20.42 -21.29
C GLU A 946 52.69 -20.14 -21.61
N GLY A 947 53.59 -20.72 -20.79
CA GLY A 947 54.90 -21.18 -21.27
C GLY A 947 56.12 -21.01 -20.34
N ARG A 948 56.38 -22.03 -19.51
CA ARG A 948 57.70 -22.64 -19.19
C ARG A 948 58.99 -21.79 -19.04
N ALA A 949 59.58 -21.96 -17.85
CA ALA A 949 60.93 -22.50 -17.57
C ALA A 949 62.14 -21.57 -17.31
N LYS A 950 62.97 -22.08 -16.36
CA LYS A 950 64.33 -21.76 -15.89
C LYS A 950 64.47 -20.60 -14.90
N GLU A 951 64.76 -20.80 -13.60
CA GLU A 951 65.86 -21.54 -12.92
C GLU A 951 67.19 -20.78 -12.99
N ASP A 952 67.57 -20.13 -11.88
CA ASP A 952 68.89 -20.17 -11.22
C ASP A 952 68.92 -19.18 -10.02
N ARG A 953 68.98 -19.69 -8.78
CA ARG A 953 70.14 -19.75 -7.85
C ARG A 953 70.48 -18.38 -7.18
N VAL A 954 70.10 -18.13 -5.91
CA VAL A 954 70.77 -18.50 -4.61
C VAL A 954 71.92 -17.51 -4.25
N PRO A 955 72.23 -17.16 -2.97
CA PRO A 955 71.41 -16.99 -1.75
C PRO A 955 71.77 -15.71 -0.93
N ALA A 956 70.93 -15.37 0.05
CA ALA A 956 71.29 -15.09 1.45
C ALA A 956 70.00 -15.08 2.29
#